data_AF-A0A972LTS9-F1
#
_entry.id   AF-A0A972LTS9-F1
#
_cell.length_a   1.000
_cell.length_b   1.000
_cell.length_c   1.000
_cell.angle_alpha   90.00
_cell.angle_beta   90.00
_cell.angle_gamma   90.00
#
_symmetry.space_group_name_H-M   'P 1'
#
loop_
_entity.id
_entity.type
_entity.pdbx_description
1 polymer ?
#
loop_
_entity_poly.entity_id
_entity_poly.type
_entity_poly.pdbx_seq_one_letter_code
_entity_poly.pdbx_strand_id
1 'polypeptide(L)'
;MRGKLHRKKSCVEKDFVITRFVNICWYFFKLAALLAVFVAVGLTIFLFTRLDDEIRRQAEQFLAREFPQFNVSIGGARLVEGQGIAIYDLTISETSSTRLQSNLVVVDEIMLSCDAQLTKLVKGLPEVSRVVVRHPQVWAAKNRNGSWNFSSLLPLPECNKKRPEVVIENAQITLVDQSRPGLPALSLKDVNLTVRGDADAKPGATLLIEGAFGGSLVERAEVQARCDPEQQSLQLACQFEQLQLSKGLLAWVAAFSGKQLDQTTLLGKVDGEVKVEHQFAKGLQPRIEAKFHLREARLEDPRLPRPLVDLSCVVQYQNDLLSIEQLRGTCGTASVALRLQRRGWKKTAPWTVGLSVKNITLDQEVYRAMPAILKTEWDKFLPKGIVDAEVQATFDGKKYMPIVKLTGRELQFESDKFRYRVKNGSGSMSYTLRDDFRPATLDINLVGYAGGQPLRFVGQAFDPRPGALGWVEITGSNLEIEDRMIAALPEKARRVIDAINPHGKFNFYWRLDRTQLGQIKPNTTLSLELVDCHVNYEKFPYPLSSIQGFVEAKNQHWTFRNLVSGGSRHVECEGYLRPGSRGNELLLSFKGIQLPLDDDLRQALPPAARQAWLALHPRGNVNLRADVSHVTGLAKPVISVVVHPLKASTTIQPKFFPYLMEQIEGSVSYQDGKVQLSNMRASHGQTEIRTNGDGHFREDGSWNVRLEGLAVDRLMARRTLTDALPPKLRKLIEYLKPSGAFSLSNGMLSFAKARGANATVDADWDVELNCVQANLQTGIELHNVHGAIRLKGFSRGEQSVTAGELAIDTATFQDIQFTEIHGPLWVDQGQCLFGSGATRRQGLPLRRIQAKVYDGDVIADVDVSLDVVPQYSAIAMLTGASMQRLMKERINGQLDYQGKLAATLTLNGKGRSLATLAGYGEVQITEANIYELPILVSMLSVLRNETPESTAFKQVDSKFRIQGQHIYLDQLNFKGNAISLLGRGEMNFDHQLNLEFHAVVGRNEIRLPFVKNIVNRVGEQTMQMSVRGTLSDPQVSTQALPGINNLIQQIQSGIDITSPNTSVTPRKAERTFPKWPTWGAKK
;
A
#
# COMPACT_ATOMS: atom_id res chain seq x y z
N MET A 1 175.68 46.03 17.64
CA MET A 1 176.56 46.86 18.50
C MET A 1 176.68 46.19 19.86
N ARG A 2 177.91 45.94 20.30
CA ARG A 2 178.42 45.76 21.68
C ARG A 2 177.51 45.02 22.69
N GLY A 3 177.87 43.89 23.28
CA GLY A 3 179.16 43.23 23.41
C GLY A 3 179.36 42.74 24.85
N LYS A 4 180.15 41.65 24.98
CA LYS A 4 180.98 41.25 26.14
C LYS A 4 180.23 40.81 27.43
N LEU A 5 180.65 39.80 28.19
CA LEU A 5 181.83 38.93 28.19
C LEU A 5 181.57 37.72 29.13
N HIS A 6 182.09 36.54 28.75
CA HIS A 6 182.72 35.50 29.59
C HIS A 6 181.90 34.74 30.67
N ARG A 7 182.08 33.43 30.95
CA ARG A 7 182.97 32.34 30.46
C ARG A 7 182.42 31.01 31.04
N LYS A 8 182.50 29.90 30.26
CA LYS A 8 182.82 28.47 30.60
C LYS A 8 182.30 27.85 31.93
N LYS A 9 181.84 26.58 32.04
CA LYS A 9 182.04 25.32 31.26
C LYS A 9 181.16 24.19 31.86
N SER A 10 180.72 23.22 31.01
CA SER A 10 180.52 21.76 31.29
C SER A 10 179.34 21.32 32.19
N CYS A 11 178.50 20.28 31.98
CA CYS A 11 178.42 19.12 31.05
C CYS A 11 176.98 18.51 31.07
N VAL A 12 176.42 18.14 29.90
CA VAL A 12 175.68 16.89 29.46
C VAL A 12 174.64 16.20 30.39
N GLU A 13 173.51 15.57 30.01
CA GLU A 13 172.55 15.47 28.88
C GLU A 13 171.58 14.29 29.24
N LYS A 14 170.23 14.48 29.23
CA LYS A 14 169.11 13.48 29.08
C LYS A 14 167.82 13.90 29.84
N ASP A 15 166.76 14.33 29.13
CA ASP A 15 165.31 14.15 29.48
C ASP A 15 164.36 14.91 28.52
N PHE A 16 164.16 14.43 27.28
CA PHE A 16 163.27 15.07 26.28
C PHE A 16 162.26 14.12 25.58
N VAL A 17 162.02 12.89 26.10
CA VAL A 17 161.21 11.87 25.38
C VAL A 17 159.82 11.59 26.01
N ILE A 18 159.54 11.98 27.25
CA ILE A 18 158.33 11.52 27.97
C ILE A 18 157.05 12.29 27.61
N THR A 19 157.13 13.55 27.17
CA THR A 19 155.94 14.41 27.03
C THR A 19 155.11 14.16 25.76
N ARG A 20 155.65 13.48 24.73
CA ARG A 20 154.95 13.25 23.45
C ARG A 20 154.11 11.96 23.42
N PHE A 21 154.34 11.01 24.32
CA PHE A 21 153.64 9.71 24.37
C PHE A 21 152.27 9.79 25.06
N VAL A 22 152.13 10.66 26.08
CA VAL A 22 150.91 10.80 26.88
C VAL A 22 149.74 11.42 26.08
N ASN A 23 150.02 12.33 25.14
CA ASN A 23 148.96 12.95 24.32
C ASN A 23 148.40 12.02 23.23
N ILE A 24 149.15 11.02 22.78
CA ILE A 24 148.67 10.04 21.78
C ILE A 24 147.74 9.02 22.46
N CYS A 25 148.07 8.56 23.66
CA CYS A 25 147.22 7.64 24.42
C CYS A 25 145.86 8.25 24.81
N TRP A 26 145.79 9.56 25.07
CA TRP A 26 144.53 10.24 25.41
C TRP A 26 143.57 10.37 24.21
N TYR A 27 144.10 10.46 22.99
CA TYR A 27 143.29 10.51 21.77
C TYR A 27 142.62 9.16 21.47
N PHE A 28 143.36 8.06 21.61
CA PHE A 28 142.81 6.71 21.43
C PHE A 28 141.79 6.33 22.51
N PHE A 29 141.97 6.79 23.75
CA PHE A 29 140.98 6.59 24.82
C PHE A 29 139.64 7.28 24.51
N LYS A 30 139.66 8.51 23.99
CA LYS A 30 138.43 9.21 23.56
C LYS A 30 137.72 8.51 22.41
N LEU A 31 138.46 7.95 21.44
CA LEU A 31 137.88 7.21 20.32
C LEU A 31 137.24 5.89 20.79
N ALA A 32 137.90 5.18 21.72
CA ALA A 32 137.38 3.94 22.30
C ALA A 32 136.12 4.17 23.15
N ALA A 33 136.06 5.27 23.91
CA ALA A 33 134.89 5.63 24.70
C ALA A 33 133.66 5.96 23.81
N LEU A 34 133.88 6.64 22.68
CA LEU A 34 132.80 7.00 21.75
C LEU A 34 132.26 5.76 21.00
N LEU A 35 133.14 4.81 20.66
CA LEU A 35 132.75 3.51 20.08
C LEU A 35 131.97 2.65 21.10
N ALA A 36 132.38 2.66 22.37
CA ALA A 36 131.69 1.94 23.44
C ALA A 36 130.27 2.49 23.70
N VAL A 37 130.06 3.80 23.56
CA VAL A 37 128.72 4.40 23.66
C VAL A 37 127.85 4.03 22.46
N PHE A 38 128.37 4.03 21.23
CA PHE A 38 127.60 3.58 20.06
C PHE A 38 127.26 2.09 20.11
N VAL A 39 128.18 1.25 20.58
CA VAL A 39 127.91 -0.17 20.82
C VAL A 39 126.91 -0.35 21.95
N ALA A 40 127.00 0.41 23.05
CA ALA A 40 126.05 0.32 24.15
C ALA A 40 124.64 0.76 23.71
N VAL A 41 124.49 1.85 22.96
CA VAL A 41 123.20 2.31 22.42
C VAL A 41 122.65 1.32 21.40
N GLY A 42 123.49 0.80 20.50
CA GLY A 42 123.13 -0.28 19.56
C GLY A 42 122.72 -1.58 20.27
N LEU A 43 123.42 -1.99 21.34
CA LEU A 43 123.08 -3.16 22.14
C LEU A 43 121.79 -2.94 22.93
N THR A 44 121.55 -1.72 23.41
CA THR A 44 120.32 -1.39 24.14
C THR A 44 119.13 -1.45 23.20
N ILE A 45 119.25 -0.90 21.98
CA ILE A 45 118.20 -0.99 20.95
C ILE A 45 118.02 -2.44 20.47
N PHE A 46 119.09 -3.21 20.32
CA PHE A 46 119.05 -4.62 19.90
C PHE A 46 118.46 -5.55 20.98
N LEU A 47 118.72 -5.27 22.27
CA LEU A 47 118.15 -6.01 23.39
C LEU A 47 116.67 -5.66 23.61
N PHE A 48 116.28 -4.39 23.47
CA PHE A 48 114.88 -3.99 23.58
C PHE A 48 114.01 -4.60 22.46
N THR A 49 114.51 -4.63 21.22
CA THR A 49 113.78 -5.23 20.08
C THR A 49 113.64 -6.75 20.18
N ARG A 50 114.66 -7.47 20.68
CA ARG A 50 114.55 -8.93 20.93
C ARG A 50 113.67 -9.29 22.13
N LEU A 51 113.58 -8.42 23.13
CA LEU A 51 112.80 -8.65 24.34
C LEU A 51 111.30 -8.58 24.04
N ASP A 52 110.88 -7.64 23.19
CA ASP A 52 109.51 -7.54 22.67
C ASP A 52 109.11 -8.79 21.85
N ASP A 53 109.99 -9.29 20.98
CA ASP A 53 109.77 -10.52 20.20
C ASP A 53 109.68 -11.79 21.05
N GLU A 54 110.49 -11.90 22.11
CA GLU A 54 110.46 -13.05 23.02
C GLU A 54 109.23 -13.01 23.93
N ILE A 55 108.82 -11.83 24.42
CA ILE A 55 107.57 -11.65 25.16
C ILE A 55 106.37 -12.00 24.28
N ARG A 56 106.36 -11.57 23.01
CA ARG A 56 105.33 -11.93 22.03
C ARG A 56 105.21 -13.44 21.88
N ARG A 57 106.35 -14.12 21.64
CA ARG A 57 106.39 -15.58 21.47
C ARG A 57 105.96 -16.33 22.73
N GLN A 58 106.35 -15.88 23.92
CA GLN A 58 105.94 -16.51 25.18
C GLN A 58 104.45 -16.28 25.47
N ALA A 59 103.91 -15.09 25.21
CA ALA A 59 102.49 -14.81 25.33
C ALA A 59 101.65 -15.65 24.35
N GLU A 60 102.12 -15.80 23.11
CA GLU A 60 101.49 -16.62 22.07
C GLU A 60 101.51 -18.11 22.45
N GLN A 61 102.64 -18.62 22.94
CA GLN A 61 102.77 -20.00 23.43
C GLN A 61 101.93 -20.27 24.68
N PHE A 62 101.85 -19.32 25.61
CA PHE A 62 101.02 -19.44 26.81
C PHE A 62 99.53 -19.53 26.45
N LEU A 63 99.03 -18.60 25.62
CA LEU A 63 97.64 -18.62 25.19
C LEU A 63 97.31 -19.84 24.32
N ALA A 64 98.21 -20.28 23.44
CA ALA A 64 98.00 -21.49 22.64
C ALA A 64 98.01 -22.77 23.48
N ARG A 65 98.70 -22.79 24.63
CA ARG A 65 98.69 -23.91 25.58
C ARG A 65 97.40 -23.97 26.40
N GLU A 66 96.91 -22.83 26.85
CA GLU A 66 95.65 -22.73 27.62
C GLU A 66 94.42 -22.92 26.73
N PHE A 67 94.53 -22.60 25.44
CA PHE A 67 93.47 -22.74 24.43
C PHE A 67 93.90 -23.61 23.25
N PRO A 68 94.23 -24.90 23.45
CA PRO A 68 94.78 -25.78 22.40
C PRO A 68 93.81 -26.04 21.23
N GLN A 69 92.52 -25.81 21.44
CA GLN A 69 91.46 -25.95 20.45
C GLN A 69 91.33 -24.74 19.49
N PHE A 70 92.04 -23.65 19.75
CA PHE A 70 91.99 -22.44 18.93
C PHE A 70 93.35 -22.07 18.35
N ASN A 71 93.35 -21.47 17.16
CA ASN A 71 94.55 -20.89 16.58
C ASN A 71 94.71 -19.46 17.12
N VAL A 72 95.77 -19.23 17.88
CA VAL A 72 96.10 -17.95 18.52
C VAL A 72 97.27 -17.31 17.78
N SER A 73 97.13 -16.05 17.39
CA SER A 73 98.19 -15.24 16.76
C SER A 73 98.30 -13.91 17.47
N ILE A 74 99.52 -13.42 17.67
CA ILE A 74 99.82 -12.11 18.27
C ILE A 74 100.69 -11.30 17.32
N GLY A 75 100.24 -10.11 16.92
CA GLY A 75 100.99 -9.21 16.04
C GLY A 75 102.21 -8.57 16.71
N GLY A 76 102.10 -8.20 17.99
CA GLY A 76 103.22 -7.64 18.77
C GLY A 76 103.00 -7.73 20.29
N ALA A 77 104.07 -7.70 21.07
CA ALA A 77 103.97 -7.48 22.51
C ALA A 77 105.14 -6.62 22.98
N ARG A 78 104.90 -5.74 23.95
CA ARG A 78 105.89 -4.79 24.44
C ARG A 78 105.85 -4.67 25.96
N LEU A 79 107.02 -4.59 26.58
CA LEU A 79 107.13 -4.25 28.00
C LEU A 79 106.99 -2.73 28.19
N VAL A 80 106.04 -2.30 29.02
CA VAL A 80 105.85 -0.89 29.38
C VAL A 80 106.35 -0.70 30.81
N GLU A 81 107.52 -0.09 30.94
CA GLU A 81 108.23 0.05 32.22
C GLU A 81 107.37 0.78 33.28
N GLY A 82 107.20 0.15 34.44
CA GLY A 82 106.37 0.66 35.53
C GLY A 82 104.85 0.51 35.35
N GLN A 83 104.37 0.01 34.21
CA GLN A 83 102.94 -0.16 33.92
C GLN A 83 102.52 -1.61 33.67
N GLY A 84 103.30 -2.41 32.94
CA GLY A 84 102.95 -3.80 32.64
C GLY A 84 103.41 -4.33 31.28
N ILE A 85 102.67 -5.32 30.73
CA ILE A 85 102.89 -5.92 29.40
C ILE A 85 101.73 -5.53 28.48
N ALA A 86 102.02 -4.89 27.35
CA ALA A 86 101.04 -4.59 26.30
C ALA A 86 101.13 -5.63 25.17
N ILE A 87 100.01 -6.22 24.76
CA ILE A 87 99.90 -7.19 23.66
C ILE A 87 99.03 -6.54 22.58
N TYR A 88 99.48 -6.55 21.33
CA TYR A 88 98.80 -5.94 20.19
C TYR A 88 98.36 -6.98 19.17
N ASP A 89 97.23 -6.71 18.51
CA ASP A 89 96.66 -7.51 17.42
C ASP A 89 96.51 -9.00 17.79
N LEU A 90 95.93 -9.29 18.96
CA LEU A 90 95.60 -10.66 19.36
C LEU A 90 94.43 -11.16 18.51
N THR A 91 94.61 -12.29 17.82
CA THR A 91 93.54 -12.97 17.09
C THR A 91 93.40 -14.41 17.59
N ILE A 92 92.18 -14.80 17.96
CA ILE A 92 91.79 -16.17 18.34
C ILE A 92 90.77 -16.65 17.31
N SER A 93 91.00 -17.81 16.67
CA SER A 93 90.16 -18.34 15.59
C SER A 93 89.94 -19.86 15.69
N GLU A 94 88.81 -20.37 15.19
CA GLU A 94 88.49 -21.81 15.17
C GLU A 94 89.14 -22.56 14.00
N THR A 95 89.55 -21.85 12.94
CA THR A 95 90.13 -22.42 11.72
C THR A 95 91.27 -21.54 11.23
N SER A 96 92.21 -22.11 10.46
CA SER A 96 93.32 -21.37 9.81
C SER A 96 92.88 -20.45 8.64
N SER A 97 91.58 -20.13 8.56
CA SER A 97 90.98 -19.27 7.53
C SER A 97 91.21 -17.79 7.84
N THR A 98 91.61 -17.01 6.83
CA THR A 98 91.85 -15.55 6.92
C THR A 98 90.59 -14.69 6.79
N ARG A 99 89.38 -15.28 6.70
CA ARG A 99 88.14 -14.48 6.68
C ARG A 99 87.82 -13.97 8.10
N LEU A 100 87.52 -12.68 8.23
CA LEU A 100 87.13 -12.03 9.51
C LEU A 100 85.98 -12.76 10.25
N GLN A 101 85.05 -13.39 9.51
CA GLN A 101 83.93 -14.15 10.09
C GLN A 101 84.31 -15.52 10.68
N SER A 102 85.56 -15.97 10.50
CA SER A 102 86.12 -17.20 11.09
C SER A 102 86.88 -16.94 12.40
N ASN A 103 87.03 -15.67 12.78
CA ASN A 103 87.67 -15.27 14.02
C ASN A 103 86.66 -15.29 15.18
N LEU A 104 87.08 -15.82 16.32
CA LEU A 104 86.28 -15.85 17.55
C LEU A 104 86.41 -14.52 18.30
N VAL A 105 87.65 -14.06 18.48
CA VAL A 105 88.00 -12.79 19.14
C VAL A 105 89.18 -12.16 18.41
N VAL A 106 89.08 -10.86 18.13
CA VAL A 106 90.20 -10.01 17.69
C VAL A 106 90.33 -8.89 18.73
N VAL A 107 91.53 -8.60 19.21
CA VAL A 107 91.78 -7.53 20.18
C VAL A 107 92.94 -6.67 19.70
N ASP A 108 92.71 -5.36 19.60
CA ASP A 108 93.71 -4.40 19.16
C ASP A 108 94.82 -4.24 20.21
N GLU A 109 94.46 -4.13 21.49
CA GLU A 109 95.42 -3.96 22.60
C GLU A 109 94.94 -4.65 23.89
N ILE A 110 95.82 -5.41 24.55
CA ILE A 110 95.65 -5.94 25.90
C ILE A 110 96.78 -5.44 26.79
N MET A 111 96.46 -4.70 27.84
CA MET A 111 97.39 -4.25 28.86
C MET A 111 97.27 -5.13 30.11
N LEU A 112 98.28 -5.94 30.38
CA LEU A 112 98.42 -6.71 31.62
C LEU A 112 99.17 -5.84 32.64
N SER A 113 98.45 -5.26 33.59
CA SER A 113 99.06 -4.48 34.67
C SER A 113 99.74 -5.42 35.68
N CYS A 114 101.06 -5.35 35.74
CA CYS A 114 101.89 -6.14 36.66
C CYS A 114 103.16 -5.36 37.03
N ASP A 115 103.84 -5.76 38.11
CA ASP A 115 105.10 -5.13 38.54
C ASP A 115 106.25 -5.52 37.58
N ALA A 116 106.32 -4.79 36.47
CA ALA A 116 107.17 -5.02 35.31
C ALA A 116 108.61 -4.50 35.51
N GLN A 117 109.26 -4.83 36.63
CA GLN A 117 110.70 -4.62 36.80
C GLN A 117 111.49 -5.76 36.13
N LEU A 118 112.46 -5.43 35.27
CA LEU A 118 113.34 -6.37 34.54
C LEU A 118 113.96 -7.46 35.44
N THR A 119 114.17 -7.17 36.73
CA THR A 119 114.75 -8.09 37.72
C THR A 119 113.76 -9.15 38.24
N LYS A 120 112.44 -8.95 38.11
CA LYS A 120 111.39 -9.88 38.57
C LYS A 120 110.91 -10.84 37.48
N LEU A 121 110.93 -10.43 36.21
CA LEU A 121 110.52 -11.26 35.06
C LEU A 121 111.42 -12.49 34.83
N VAL A 122 112.67 -12.47 35.31
CA VAL A 122 113.61 -13.61 35.20
C VAL A 122 113.30 -14.73 36.23
N LYS A 123 112.45 -14.49 37.24
CA LYS A 123 112.16 -15.44 38.34
C LYS A 123 110.84 -16.21 38.23
N GLY A 124 109.99 -15.90 37.25
CA GLY A 124 108.71 -16.57 37.02
C GLY A 124 107.64 -15.62 36.48
N LEU A 125 106.45 -16.18 36.18
CA LEU A 125 105.31 -15.43 35.66
C LEU A 125 104.88 -14.31 36.65
N PRO A 126 104.71 -13.05 36.19
CA PRO A 126 104.32 -11.94 37.06
C PRO A 126 102.86 -12.05 37.53
N GLU A 127 102.58 -11.61 38.75
CA GLU A 127 101.22 -11.55 39.30
C GLU A 127 100.46 -10.36 38.67
N VAL A 128 99.45 -10.67 37.85
CA VAL A 128 98.65 -9.68 37.14
C VAL A 128 97.57 -9.14 38.09
N SER A 129 97.54 -7.83 38.31
CA SER A 129 96.55 -7.18 39.18
C SER A 129 95.31 -6.71 38.42
N ARG A 130 95.51 -6.23 37.19
CA ARG A 130 94.46 -5.71 36.31
C ARG A 130 94.76 -6.04 34.85
N VAL A 131 93.74 -6.38 34.07
CA VAL A 131 93.81 -6.63 32.63
C VAL A 131 92.92 -5.61 31.93
N VAL A 132 93.45 -4.78 31.03
CA VAL A 132 92.66 -3.86 30.22
C VAL A 132 92.66 -4.33 28.77
N VAL A 133 91.49 -4.61 28.21
CA VAL A 133 91.29 -5.12 26.85
C VAL A 133 90.61 -4.03 26.03
N ARG A 134 91.29 -3.47 25.04
CA ARG A 134 90.81 -2.34 24.24
C ARG A 134 90.39 -2.77 22.85
N HIS A 135 89.24 -2.26 22.42
CA HIS A 135 88.61 -2.50 21.12
C HIS A 135 88.43 -3.98 20.75
N PRO A 136 88.05 -4.90 21.66
CA PRO A 136 87.90 -6.29 21.27
C PRO A 136 86.66 -6.49 20.39
N GLN A 137 86.85 -7.16 19.26
CA GLN A 137 85.79 -7.62 18.37
C GLN A 137 85.53 -9.10 18.60
N VAL A 138 84.32 -9.42 19.05
CA VAL A 138 83.90 -10.79 19.41
C VAL A 138 82.78 -11.22 18.47
N TRP A 139 82.94 -12.39 17.86
CA TRP A 139 81.87 -13.01 17.07
C TRP A 139 81.30 -14.21 17.84
N ALA A 140 80.07 -14.06 18.33
CA ALA A 140 79.30 -15.13 18.94
C ALA A 140 78.45 -15.81 17.86
N ALA A 141 78.92 -16.94 17.33
CA ALA A 141 78.26 -17.68 16.28
C ALA A 141 77.68 -19.00 16.81
N LYS A 142 76.40 -19.25 16.54
CA LYS A 142 75.77 -20.56 16.77
C LYS A 142 75.91 -21.42 15.52
N ASN A 143 76.60 -22.54 15.64
CA ASN A 143 76.88 -23.47 14.54
C ASN A 143 75.62 -24.26 14.15
N ARG A 144 75.63 -24.88 12.97
CA ARG A 144 74.47 -25.67 12.44
C ARG A 144 74.06 -26.85 13.34
N ASN A 145 74.99 -27.38 14.12
CA ASN A 145 74.77 -28.43 15.12
C ASN A 145 74.12 -27.89 16.42
N GLY A 146 73.90 -26.58 16.52
CA GLY A 146 73.29 -25.92 17.67
C GLY A 146 74.28 -25.51 18.77
N SER A 147 75.57 -25.82 18.66
CA SER A 147 76.59 -25.41 19.63
C SER A 147 77.07 -23.96 19.36
N TRP A 148 77.41 -23.22 20.41
CA TRP A 148 78.03 -21.90 20.27
C TRP A 148 79.55 -22.03 20.10
N ASN A 149 80.15 -21.23 19.22
CA ASN A 149 81.60 -21.21 18.98
C ASN A 149 82.43 -20.85 20.23
N PHE A 150 81.89 -20.05 21.13
CA PHE A 150 82.52 -19.72 22.41
C PHE A 150 82.31 -20.78 23.50
N SER A 151 81.49 -21.81 23.30
CA SER A 151 81.25 -22.84 24.33
C SER A 151 82.53 -23.61 24.70
N SER A 152 83.49 -23.68 23.78
CA SER A 152 84.81 -24.28 23.98
C SER A 152 85.82 -23.37 24.67
N LEU A 153 85.46 -22.14 25.03
CA LEU A 153 86.26 -21.25 25.91
C LEU A 153 86.02 -21.52 27.40
N LEU A 154 85.11 -22.43 27.73
CA LEU A 154 84.77 -22.83 29.10
C LEU A 154 85.19 -24.29 29.34
N PRO A 155 85.77 -24.64 30.51
CA PRO A 155 85.99 -23.77 31.68
C PRO A 155 87.15 -22.78 31.50
N LEU A 156 87.06 -21.64 32.18
CA LEU A 156 88.16 -20.67 32.25
C LEU A 156 89.37 -21.28 33.00
N PRO A 157 90.62 -20.86 32.68
CA PRO A 157 91.82 -21.34 33.36
C PRO A 157 91.78 -21.17 34.89
N GLU A 158 92.35 -22.12 35.64
CA GLU A 158 92.44 -22.04 37.10
C GLU A 158 93.43 -20.93 37.55
N CYS A 159 92.91 -19.79 38.03
CA CYS A 159 93.74 -18.73 38.60
C CYS A 159 94.14 -19.04 40.05
N ASN A 160 95.41 -19.36 40.28
CA ASN A 160 95.83 -19.99 41.53
C ASN A 160 95.83 -19.12 42.81
N LYS A 161 95.77 -17.77 42.79
CA LYS A 161 95.84 -16.98 44.06
C LYS A 161 95.00 -15.68 44.18
N LYS A 162 94.51 -15.04 43.11
CA LYS A 162 93.45 -14.00 43.12
C LYS A 162 93.02 -13.72 41.68
N ARG A 163 91.73 -13.52 41.38
CA ARG A 163 91.30 -13.16 40.02
C ARG A 163 91.59 -11.67 39.76
N PRO A 164 92.29 -11.30 38.66
CA PRO A 164 92.53 -9.90 38.33
C PRO A 164 91.23 -9.19 37.94
N GLU A 165 91.19 -7.87 38.15
CA GLU A 165 90.14 -7.03 37.59
C GLU A 165 90.34 -6.94 36.06
N VAL A 166 89.32 -7.33 35.29
CA VAL A 166 89.36 -7.26 33.82
C VAL A 166 88.48 -6.11 33.37
N VAL A 167 89.05 -5.10 32.73
CA VAL A 167 88.35 -3.96 32.14
C VAL A 167 88.39 -4.09 30.62
N ILE A 168 87.22 -4.07 30.00
CA ILE A 168 87.02 -4.14 28.56
C ILE A 168 86.56 -2.76 28.11
N GLU A 169 87.28 -2.14 27.19
CA GLU A 169 87.00 -0.80 26.66
C GLU A 169 86.61 -0.89 25.18
N ASN A 170 85.49 -0.26 24.79
CA ASN A 170 85.01 -0.12 23.42
C ASN A 170 84.90 -1.43 22.62
N ALA A 171 84.36 -2.49 23.22
CA ALA A 171 84.17 -3.77 22.56
C ALA A 171 83.03 -3.75 21.54
N GLN A 172 83.18 -4.56 20.49
CA GLN A 172 82.13 -4.86 19.52
C GLN A 172 81.78 -6.35 19.57
N ILE A 173 80.52 -6.66 19.90
CA ILE A 173 80.04 -8.05 19.98
C ILE A 173 79.05 -8.28 18.85
N THR A 174 79.33 -9.23 17.97
CA THR A 174 78.45 -9.59 16.85
C THR A 174 77.89 -11.00 17.03
N LEU A 175 76.57 -11.11 17.09
CA LEU A 175 75.82 -12.34 17.23
C LEU A 175 75.32 -12.86 15.87
N VAL A 176 75.60 -14.12 15.56
CA VAL A 176 75.20 -14.78 14.31
C VAL A 176 74.64 -16.17 14.62
N ASP A 177 73.53 -16.57 14.00
CA ASP A 177 72.99 -17.93 14.10
C ASP A 177 73.06 -18.64 12.74
N GLN A 178 74.08 -19.48 12.55
CA GLN A 178 74.27 -20.24 11.32
C GLN A 178 73.31 -21.43 11.19
N SER A 179 72.65 -21.83 12.28
CA SER A 179 71.55 -22.82 12.21
C SER A 179 70.29 -22.25 11.54
N ARG A 180 70.21 -20.92 11.44
CA ARG A 180 69.08 -20.17 10.86
C ARG A 180 69.58 -19.08 9.90
N PRO A 181 69.98 -19.44 8.66
CA PRO A 181 70.61 -18.51 7.72
C PRO A 181 69.75 -17.31 7.28
N GLY A 182 68.46 -17.28 7.62
CA GLY A 182 67.58 -16.13 7.41
C GLY A 182 67.61 -15.06 8.51
N LEU A 183 68.35 -15.25 9.61
CA LEU A 183 68.47 -14.26 10.69
C LEU A 183 69.59 -13.24 10.38
N PRO A 184 69.32 -11.93 10.47
CA PRO A 184 70.36 -10.91 10.28
C PRO A 184 71.33 -10.89 11.47
N ALA A 185 72.61 -10.60 11.25
CA ALA A 185 73.56 -10.47 12.35
C ALA A 185 73.21 -9.28 13.27
N LEU A 186 73.27 -9.46 14.59
CA LEU A 186 73.11 -8.38 15.57
C LEU A 186 74.48 -7.94 16.05
N SER A 187 74.77 -6.64 16.05
CA SER A 187 76.05 -6.11 16.53
C SER A 187 75.82 -5.08 17.62
N LEU A 188 76.42 -5.32 18.78
CA LEU A 188 76.54 -4.38 19.90
C LEU A 188 77.90 -3.68 19.77
N LYS A 189 77.92 -2.37 19.95
CA LYS A 189 79.15 -1.55 19.87
C LYS A 189 79.36 -0.82 21.19
N ASP A 190 80.52 -0.19 21.32
CA ASP A 190 80.86 0.65 22.47
C ASP A 190 80.64 -0.07 23.81
N VAL A 191 80.89 -1.38 23.83
CA VAL A 191 80.66 -2.24 25.01
C VAL A 191 81.84 -2.06 25.97
N ASN A 192 81.56 -1.50 27.13
CA ASN A 192 82.53 -1.27 28.20
C ASN A 192 82.14 -2.11 29.41
N LEU A 193 82.98 -3.03 29.86
CA LEU A 193 82.68 -3.97 30.95
C LEU A 193 83.83 -4.05 31.95
N THR A 194 83.52 -4.16 33.22
CA THR A 194 84.47 -4.42 34.31
C THR A 194 84.07 -5.71 35.00
N VAL A 195 84.98 -6.69 35.03
CA VAL A 195 84.80 -7.99 35.68
C VAL A 195 85.73 -8.06 36.89
N ARG A 196 85.18 -8.29 38.08
CA ARG A 196 85.94 -8.39 39.33
C ARG A 196 85.42 -9.55 40.20
N GLY A 197 86.27 -10.05 41.08
CA GLY A 197 85.84 -10.97 42.13
C GLY A 197 85.04 -10.22 43.21
N ASP A 198 83.96 -10.83 43.70
CA ASP A 198 83.15 -10.28 44.79
C ASP A 198 83.97 -10.24 46.09
N ALA A 199 84.07 -9.07 46.73
CA ALA A 199 84.89 -8.86 47.93
C ALA A 199 84.31 -9.53 49.19
N ASP A 200 83.00 -9.80 49.20
CA ASP A 200 82.27 -10.39 50.34
C ASP A 200 82.12 -11.93 50.22
N ALA A 201 82.60 -12.53 49.12
CA ALA A 201 82.51 -13.97 48.87
C ALA A 201 83.86 -14.68 49.15
N LYS A 202 83.84 -16.03 49.27
CA LYS A 202 85.10 -16.81 49.29
C LYS A 202 85.96 -16.43 48.07
N PRO A 203 87.27 -16.22 48.21
CA PRO A 203 88.14 -15.83 47.11
C PRO A 203 88.04 -16.85 45.97
N GLY A 204 87.46 -16.43 44.84
CA GLY A 204 87.30 -17.24 43.62
C GLY A 204 85.88 -17.69 43.27
N ALA A 205 84.90 -17.60 44.18
CA ALA A 205 83.58 -18.21 44.00
C ALA A 205 82.59 -17.37 43.17
N THR A 206 82.57 -16.05 43.32
CA THR A 206 81.55 -15.19 42.68
C THR A 206 82.19 -14.05 41.87
N LEU A 207 81.72 -13.87 40.64
CA LEU A 207 82.11 -12.81 39.71
C LEU A 207 81.05 -11.71 39.67
N LEU A 208 81.48 -10.46 39.79
CA LEU A 208 80.67 -9.28 39.53
C LEU A 208 81.10 -8.65 38.20
N ILE A 209 80.14 -8.48 37.30
CA ILE A 209 80.31 -7.89 35.97
C ILE A 209 79.46 -6.62 35.95
N GLU A 210 80.09 -5.46 35.79
CA GLU A 210 79.39 -4.18 35.66
C GLU A 210 79.81 -3.53 34.35
N GLY A 211 78.89 -2.88 33.64
CA GLY A 211 79.29 -2.14 32.46
C GLY A 211 78.16 -1.48 31.71
N ALA A 212 78.53 -0.81 30.63
CA ALA A 212 77.60 -0.11 29.78
C ALA A 212 77.91 -0.38 28.29
N PHE A 213 76.89 -0.39 27.45
CA PHE A 213 77.05 -0.52 26.01
C PHE A 213 76.07 0.37 25.25
N GLY A 214 76.41 0.71 24.00
CA GLY A 214 75.63 1.63 23.17
C GLY A 214 75.71 1.30 21.68
N GLY A 215 75.33 2.25 20.84
CA GLY A 215 75.46 2.17 19.38
C GLY A 215 74.14 2.13 18.62
N SER A 216 74.11 1.48 17.47
CA SER A 216 72.97 1.54 16.54
C SER A 216 71.73 0.77 17.00
N LEU A 217 71.91 -0.22 17.87
CA LEU A 217 70.81 -1.04 18.39
C LEU A 217 70.16 -0.40 19.62
N VAL A 218 70.94 0.26 20.48
CA VAL A 218 70.52 0.85 21.75
C VAL A 218 71.35 2.10 22.01
N GLU A 219 70.75 3.18 22.49
CA GLU A 219 71.48 4.42 22.76
C GLU A 219 72.41 4.25 23.97
N ARG A 220 71.86 3.71 25.06
CA ARG A 220 72.60 3.38 26.28
C ARG A 220 71.98 2.18 26.96
N ALA A 221 72.81 1.26 27.41
CA ALA A 221 72.40 0.16 28.27
C ALA A 221 73.44 -0.03 29.38
N GLU A 222 72.97 -0.28 30.59
CA GLU A 222 73.77 -0.61 31.76
C GLU A 222 73.46 -2.04 32.18
N VAL A 223 74.51 -2.83 32.41
CA VAL A 223 74.42 -4.22 32.83
C VAL A 223 75.18 -4.42 34.13
N GLN A 224 74.54 -5.14 35.03
CA GLN A 224 75.13 -5.67 36.25
C GLN A 224 74.83 -7.17 36.29
N ALA A 225 75.85 -8.02 36.38
CA ALA A 225 75.68 -9.45 36.49
C ALA A 225 76.52 -10.01 37.65
N ARG A 226 75.90 -10.85 38.48
CA ARG A 226 76.55 -11.64 39.50
C ARG A 226 76.48 -13.10 39.07
N CYS A 227 77.63 -13.71 38.82
CA CYS A 227 77.73 -15.09 38.38
C CYS A 227 78.53 -15.90 39.41
N ASP A 228 77.97 -17.02 39.87
CA ASP A 228 78.69 -18.02 40.66
C ASP A 228 78.87 -19.28 39.79
N PRO A 229 80.08 -19.50 39.23
CA PRO A 229 80.34 -20.65 38.38
C PRO A 229 80.27 -22.00 39.13
N GLU A 230 80.56 -22.03 40.44
CA GLU A 230 80.52 -23.26 41.25
C GLU A 230 79.09 -23.67 41.58
N GLN A 231 78.26 -22.71 42.00
CA GLN A 231 76.84 -22.93 42.28
C GLN A 231 75.97 -22.94 41.02
N GLN A 232 76.59 -22.69 39.86
CA GLN A 232 75.91 -22.51 38.58
C GLN A 232 74.73 -21.53 38.72
N SER A 233 74.97 -20.34 39.26
CA SER A 233 73.94 -19.32 39.43
C SER A 233 74.29 -18.03 38.71
N LEU A 234 73.28 -17.36 38.17
CA LEU A 234 73.37 -16.10 37.45
C LEU A 234 72.26 -15.17 37.92
N GLN A 235 72.64 -13.99 38.39
CA GLN A 235 71.76 -12.83 38.54
C GLN A 235 72.22 -11.79 37.53
N LEU A 236 71.32 -11.30 36.69
CA LEU A 236 71.60 -10.31 35.66
C LEU A 236 70.54 -9.21 35.76
N ALA A 237 70.96 -7.97 35.92
CA ALA A 237 70.13 -6.78 35.80
C ALA A 237 70.63 -5.95 34.61
N CYS A 238 69.74 -5.57 33.72
CA CYS A 238 70.03 -4.73 32.56
C CYS A 238 69.01 -3.61 32.49
N GLN A 239 69.46 -2.36 32.43
CA GLN A 239 68.63 -1.20 32.12
C GLN A 239 69.06 -0.64 30.77
N PHE A 240 68.12 -0.22 29.93
CA PHE A 240 68.44 0.31 28.61
C PHE A 240 67.46 1.40 28.16
N GLU A 241 67.98 2.32 27.36
CA GLU A 241 67.27 3.48 26.83
C GLU A 241 67.31 3.46 25.29
N GLN A 242 66.16 3.76 24.68
CA GLN A 242 65.98 3.83 23.22
C GLN A 242 66.49 2.62 22.44
N LEU A 243 66.20 1.40 22.89
CA LEU A 243 66.42 0.18 22.10
C LEU A 243 65.57 0.23 20.82
N GLN A 244 66.22 0.14 19.68
CA GLN A 244 65.59 0.22 18.36
C GLN A 244 64.95 -1.12 17.98
N LEU A 245 63.62 -1.18 18.00
CA LEU A 245 62.87 -2.29 17.42
C LEU A 245 62.95 -2.22 15.90
N SER A 246 63.78 -3.10 15.33
CA SER A 246 63.93 -3.28 13.89
C SER A 246 63.39 -4.64 13.46
N LYS A 247 63.12 -4.81 12.16
CA LYS A 247 62.81 -6.12 11.57
C LYS A 247 63.87 -7.18 11.94
N GLY A 248 65.14 -6.76 12.05
CA GLY A 248 66.22 -7.66 12.43
C GLY A 248 66.13 -8.13 13.88
N LEU A 249 65.95 -7.21 14.83
CA LEU A 249 65.79 -7.57 16.25
C LEU A 249 64.53 -8.43 16.47
N LEU A 250 63.43 -8.11 15.80
CA LEU A 250 62.21 -8.91 15.87
C LEU A 250 62.36 -10.31 15.28
N ALA A 251 63.15 -10.47 14.21
CA ALA A 251 63.42 -11.79 13.64
C ALA A 251 64.12 -12.69 14.69
N TRP A 252 65.05 -12.13 15.47
CA TRP A 252 65.66 -12.85 16.60
C TRP A 252 64.63 -13.24 17.65
N VAL A 253 63.77 -12.32 18.07
CA VAL A 253 62.69 -12.61 19.04
C VAL A 253 61.73 -13.68 18.52
N ALA A 254 61.30 -13.60 17.26
CA ALA A 254 60.41 -14.56 16.61
C ALA A 254 61.02 -15.97 16.54
N ALA A 255 62.34 -16.05 16.34
CA ALA A 255 63.05 -17.31 16.28
C ALA A 255 63.06 -18.07 17.63
N PHE A 256 62.81 -17.39 18.74
CA PHE A 256 62.65 -18.00 20.07
C PHE A 256 61.17 -18.19 20.49
N SER A 257 60.23 -17.47 19.86
CA SER A 257 58.81 -17.43 20.27
C SER A 257 57.83 -18.13 19.31
N GLY A 258 58.27 -18.55 18.11
CA GLY A 258 57.52 -19.38 17.16
C GLY A 258 56.91 -18.63 15.97
N LYS A 259 56.44 -19.38 14.95
CA LYS A 259 55.98 -18.91 13.61
C LYS A 259 54.78 -17.93 13.58
N GLN A 260 54.26 -17.48 14.73
CA GLN A 260 53.06 -16.63 14.77
C GLN A 260 53.34 -15.14 14.57
N LEU A 261 54.61 -14.72 14.54
CA LEU A 261 55.04 -13.33 14.38
C LEU A 261 55.60 -13.01 12.98
N ASP A 262 55.65 -13.99 12.06
CA ASP A 262 56.34 -13.86 10.76
C ASP A 262 55.74 -12.78 9.84
N GLN A 263 54.49 -12.37 10.07
CA GLN A 263 53.78 -11.36 9.28
C GLN A 263 53.55 -10.04 10.03
N THR A 264 54.01 -9.94 11.27
CA THR A 264 53.82 -8.74 12.11
C THR A 264 55.12 -7.94 12.15
N THR A 265 55.09 -6.69 11.72
CA THR A 265 56.24 -5.78 11.82
C THR A 265 55.98 -4.76 12.93
N LEU A 266 56.88 -4.69 13.93
CA LEU A 266 56.85 -3.67 14.99
C LEU A 266 58.13 -2.83 14.93
N LEU A 267 57.98 -1.54 14.67
CA LEU A 267 59.09 -0.58 14.64
C LEU A 267 58.88 0.45 15.74
N GLY A 268 59.94 0.90 16.41
CA GLY A 268 59.83 1.89 17.47
C GLY A 268 60.99 1.83 18.44
N LYS A 269 60.93 2.67 19.48
CA LYS A 269 61.95 2.72 20.53
C LYS A 269 61.40 2.15 21.83
N VAL A 270 62.24 1.39 22.55
CA VAL A 270 61.89 0.78 23.83
C VAL A 270 62.91 1.20 24.89
N ASP A 271 62.41 1.74 26.00
CA ASP A 271 63.18 1.83 27.23
C ASP A 271 62.83 0.63 28.10
N GLY A 272 63.76 0.08 28.87
CA GLY A 272 63.39 -1.05 29.70
C GLY A 272 64.41 -1.45 30.74
N GLU A 273 63.91 -2.26 31.68
CA GLU A 273 64.69 -2.93 32.71
C GLU A 273 64.38 -4.43 32.64
N VAL A 274 65.41 -5.26 32.71
CA VAL A 274 65.33 -6.72 32.71
C VAL A 274 66.17 -7.26 33.85
N LYS A 275 65.57 -8.05 34.73
CA LYS A 275 66.22 -8.81 35.80
C LYS A 275 66.01 -10.30 35.53
N VAL A 276 67.09 -11.05 35.51
CA VAL A 276 67.10 -12.51 35.31
C VAL A 276 67.83 -13.14 36.48
N GLU A 277 67.18 -14.05 37.17
CA GLU A 277 67.79 -14.89 38.19
C GLU A 277 67.63 -16.35 37.77
N HIS A 278 68.73 -17.08 37.69
CA HIS A 278 68.70 -18.46 37.26
C HIS A 278 69.75 -19.30 37.99
N GLN A 279 69.35 -20.51 38.40
CA GLN A 279 70.23 -21.57 38.86
C GLN A 279 70.20 -22.66 37.80
N PHE A 280 71.33 -22.91 37.13
CA PHE A 280 71.44 -23.88 36.04
C PHE A 280 71.41 -25.35 36.52
N ALA A 281 71.17 -25.59 37.81
CA ALA A 281 70.91 -26.92 38.37
C ALA A 281 69.69 -27.57 37.68
N LYS A 282 69.77 -28.89 37.44
CA LYS A 282 68.82 -29.65 36.58
C LYS A 282 67.34 -29.32 36.87
N GLY A 283 66.74 -28.57 35.93
CA GLY A 283 65.28 -28.47 35.78
C GLY A 283 64.61 -27.20 36.34
N LEU A 284 65.33 -26.28 36.98
CA LEU A 284 64.74 -25.02 37.48
C LEU A 284 64.53 -24.03 36.33
N GLN A 285 63.39 -23.32 36.31
CA GLN A 285 63.13 -22.25 35.34
C GLN A 285 63.77 -20.93 35.81
N PRO A 286 64.30 -20.09 34.90
CA PRO A 286 64.77 -18.76 35.25
C PRO A 286 63.61 -17.90 35.74
N ARG A 287 63.83 -17.16 36.84
CA ARG A 287 62.96 -16.06 37.26
C ARG A 287 63.33 -14.85 36.43
N ILE A 288 62.36 -14.29 35.73
CA ILE A 288 62.57 -13.15 34.84
C ILE A 288 61.56 -12.08 35.22
N GLU A 289 62.07 -10.90 35.53
CA GLU A 289 61.27 -9.69 35.69
C GLU A 289 61.69 -8.70 34.62
N ALA A 290 60.78 -8.22 33.80
CA ALA A 290 61.08 -7.26 32.77
C ALA A 290 59.99 -6.19 32.69
N LYS A 291 60.40 -4.94 32.54
CA LYS A 291 59.51 -3.80 32.35
C LYS A 291 59.99 -3.01 31.15
N PHE A 292 59.13 -2.88 30.15
CA PHE A 292 59.42 -2.20 28.89
C PHE A 292 58.43 -1.05 28.68
N HIS A 293 58.95 0.10 28.26
CA HIS A 293 58.21 1.28 27.88
C HIS A 293 58.40 1.49 26.38
N LEU A 294 57.36 1.15 25.60
CA LEU A 294 57.33 1.38 24.16
C LEU A 294 56.82 2.79 23.88
N ARG A 295 57.51 3.54 23.02
CA ARG A 295 57.10 4.89 22.59
C ARG A 295 57.14 5.03 21.08
N GLU A 296 56.19 5.80 20.55
CA GLU A 296 56.11 6.19 19.12
C GLU A 296 56.26 5.01 18.15
N ALA A 297 55.70 3.86 18.52
CA ALA A 297 55.88 2.65 17.74
C ALA A 297 54.84 2.54 16.61
N ARG A 298 55.21 1.77 15.58
CA ARG A 298 54.37 1.43 14.43
C ARG A 298 54.26 -0.08 14.32
N LEU A 299 53.03 -0.58 14.38
CA LEU A 299 52.70 -2.00 14.24
C LEU A 299 51.95 -2.22 12.92
N GLU A 300 52.50 -3.06 12.06
CA GLU A 300 51.87 -3.50 10.82
C GLU A 300 51.54 -4.98 10.93
N ASP A 301 50.27 -5.33 10.72
CA ASP A 301 49.80 -6.71 10.73
C ASP A 301 48.67 -6.87 9.70
N PRO A 302 48.68 -7.92 8.84
CA PRO A 302 47.64 -8.15 7.84
C PRO A 302 46.22 -8.31 8.40
N ARG A 303 46.08 -8.62 9.69
CA ARG A 303 44.78 -8.76 10.36
C ARG A 303 44.20 -7.41 10.77
N LEU A 304 44.99 -6.35 10.78
CA LEU A 304 44.52 -5.00 11.04
C LEU A 304 44.10 -4.34 9.71
N PRO A 305 43.03 -3.53 9.70
CA PRO A 305 42.62 -2.83 8.48
C PRO A 305 43.67 -1.80 8.03
N ARG A 306 44.44 -1.24 8.97
CA ARG A 306 45.51 -0.26 8.74
C ARG A 306 46.61 -0.46 9.79
N PRO A 307 47.85 0.01 9.53
CA PRO A 307 48.90 0.07 10.54
C PRO A 307 48.45 0.81 11.81
N LEU A 308 48.88 0.31 12.97
CA LEU A 308 48.76 1.02 14.25
C LEU A 308 49.97 1.95 14.37
N VAL A 309 49.75 3.25 14.50
CA VAL A 309 50.81 4.27 14.62
C VAL A 309 50.71 5.00 15.96
N ASP A 310 51.77 5.71 16.33
CA ASP A 310 51.92 6.39 17.62
C ASP A 310 51.65 5.47 18.81
N LEU A 311 52.07 4.20 18.68
CA LEU A 311 51.84 3.17 19.67
C LEU A 311 52.73 3.39 20.89
N SER A 312 52.10 3.58 22.05
CA SER A 312 52.76 3.66 23.35
C SER A 312 52.17 2.65 24.30
N CYS A 313 52.99 1.91 25.05
CA CYS A 313 52.51 1.00 26.08
C CYS A 313 53.57 0.68 27.13
N VAL A 314 53.14 0.22 28.30
CA VAL A 314 54.01 -0.37 29.31
C VAL A 314 53.79 -1.88 29.32
N VAL A 315 54.83 -2.66 29.03
CA VAL A 315 54.80 -4.11 29.08
C VAL A 315 55.57 -4.56 30.31
N GLN A 316 54.91 -5.30 31.20
CA GLN A 316 55.52 -5.90 32.38
C GLN A 316 55.45 -7.41 32.25
N TYR A 317 56.56 -8.08 32.51
CA TYR A 317 56.67 -9.52 32.56
C TYR A 317 57.25 -9.90 33.92
N GLN A 318 56.54 -10.73 34.69
CA GLN A 318 57.01 -11.23 35.98
C GLN A 318 56.78 -12.73 36.06
N ASN A 319 57.86 -13.49 35.90
CA ASN A 319 57.92 -14.95 35.85
C ASN A 319 57.06 -15.58 34.75
N ASP A 320 55.74 -15.60 34.92
CA ASP A 320 54.77 -16.19 33.98
C ASP A 320 53.57 -15.25 33.73
N LEU A 321 53.55 -14.07 34.36
CA LEU A 321 52.54 -13.05 34.18
C LEU A 321 53.04 -11.98 33.20
N LEU A 322 52.35 -11.85 32.07
CA LEU A 322 52.50 -10.74 31.12
C LEU A 322 51.36 -9.75 31.34
N SER A 323 51.68 -8.49 31.64
CA SER A 323 50.74 -7.37 31.68
C SER A 323 51.14 -6.34 30.62
N ILE A 324 50.19 -5.94 29.79
CA ILE A 324 50.31 -4.80 28.89
C ILE A 324 49.34 -3.75 29.40
N GLU A 325 49.89 -2.66 29.89
CA GLU A 325 49.15 -1.55 30.46
C GLU A 325 49.20 -0.33 29.55
N GLN A 326 48.09 0.41 29.55
CA GLN A 326 47.98 1.70 28.88
C GLN A 326 48.40 1.68 27.41
N LEU A 327 48.19 0.58 26.69
CA LEU A 327 48.47 0.57 25.25
C LEU A 327 47.54 1.58 24.58
N ARG A 328 48.11 2.57 23.91
CA ARG A 328 47.41 3.62 23.16
C ARG A 328 48.06 3.77 21.79
N GLY A 329 47.26 4.00 20.77
CA GLY A 329 47.72 4.29 19.41
C GLY A 329 46.57 4.67 18.50
N THR A 330 46.85 4.90 17.23
CA THR A 330 45.84 5.21 16.22
C THR A 330 45.88 4.23 15.05
N CYS A 331 44.72 3.92 14.48
CA CYS A 331 44.55 3.05 13.32
C CYS A 331 43.74 3.82 12.26
N GLY A 332 44.43 4.59 11.42
CA GLY A 332 43.77 5.58 10.55
C GLY A 332 43.11 6.68 11.40
N THR A 333 41.79 6.84 11.28
CA THR A 333 40.99 7.80 12.07
C THR A 333 40.62 7.28 13.46
N ALA A 334 40.83 5.99 13.73
CA ALA A 334 40.38 5.35 14.95
C ALA A 334 41.43 5.44 16.08
N SER A 335 41.02 5.76 17.30
CA SER A 335 41.89 5.75 18.48
C SER A 335 41.77 4.42 19.22
N VAL A 336 42.86 3.69 19.41
CA VAL A 336 42.88 2.36 20.04
C VAL A 336 43.47 2.46 21.44
N ALA A 337 42.79 1.85 22.41
CA ALA A 337 43.29 1.65 23.76
C ALA A 337 43.16 0.17 24.16
N LEU A 338 44.21 -0.44 24.69
CA LEU A 338 44.23 -1.85 25.09
C LEU A 338 44.87 -2.04 26.47
N ARG A 339 44.33 -3.00 27.22
CA ARG A 339 44.95 -3.61 28.40
C ARG A 339 44.88 -5.11 28.25
N LEU A 340 45.97 -5.81 28.52
CA LEU A 340 46.04 -7.28 28.44
C LEU A 340 46.76 -7.80 29.67
N GLN A 341 46.21 -8.84 30.28
CA GLN A 341 46.89 -9.61 31.30
C GLN A 341 46.84 -11.08 30.89
N ARG A 342 47.98 -11.78 30.91
CA ARG A 342 48.09 -13.19 30.53
C ARG A 342 48.98 -13.91 31.53
N ARG A 343 48.56 -15.07 32.02
CA ARG A 343 49.34 -15.91 32.95
C ARG A 343 49.63 -17.25 32.28
N GLY A 344 50.86 -17.46 31.83
CA GLY A 344 51.23 -18.66 31.07
C GLY A 344 51.50 -18.42 29.60
N TRP A 345 52.39 -19.25 29.06
CA TRP A 345 52.72 -19.29 27.63
C TRP A 345 52.11 -20.47 26.86
N LYS A 346 51.50 -21.43 27.59
CA LYS A 346 50.74 -22.52 26.96
C LYS A 346 49.54 -21.97 26.18
N LYS A 347 49.04 -22.72 25.18
CA LYS A 347 47.82 -22.35 24.43
C LYS A 347 46.59 -22.20 25.35
N THR A 348 46.55 -22.95 26.45
CA THR A 348 45.48 -22.93 27.47
C THR A 348 45.76 -21.94 28.60
N ALA A 349 46.73 -21.03 28.44
CA ALA A 349 47.04 -20.05 29.46
C ALA A 349 45.90 -19.02 29.59
N PRO A 350 45.40 -18.75 30.80
CA PRO A 350 44.34 -17.76 30.98
C PRO A 350 44.82 -16.35 30.66
N TRP A 351 43.91 -15.54 30.12
CA TRP A 351 44.15 -14.14 29.82
C TRP A 351 42.88 -13.31 29.94
N THR A 352 43.05 -12.02 30.21
CA THR A 352 41.99 -11.01 30.22
C THR A 352 42.43 -9.83 29.36
N VAL A 353 41.57 -9.38 28.46
CA VAL A 353 41.82 -8.24 27.59
C VAL A 353 40.66 -7.24 27.68
N GLY A 354 41.01 -5.96 27.74
CA GLY A 354 40.09 -4.85 27.54
C GLY A 354 40.58 -4.01 26.36
N LEU A 355 39.76 -3.88 25.33
CA LEU A 355 40.04 -3.11 24.13
C LEU A 355 38.93 -2.07 23.94
N SER A 356 39.32 -0.81 23.73
CA SER A 356 38.42 0.29 23.38
C SER A 356 38.92 0.94 22.10
N VAL A 357 38.05 1.03 21.10
CA VAL A 357 38.38 1.63 19.80
C VAL A 357 37.38 2.75 19.51
N LYS A 358 37.92 3.97 19.53
CA LYS A 358 37.37 5.26 19.13
C LYS A 358 37.14 5.42 17.63
N ASN A 359 36.03 5.93 17.12
CA ASN A 359 35.95 6.48 15.75
C ASN A 359 36.29 5.50 14.60
N ILE A 360 35.82 4.25 14.63
CA ILE A 360 36.02 3.31 13.51
C ILE A 360 35.14 3.74 12.33
N THR A 361 35.75 4.14 11.23
CA THR A 361 35.03 4.39 9.97
C THR A 361 34.69 3.05 9.30
N LEU A 362 33.39 2.81 9.06
CA LEU A 362 32.91 1.62 8.34
C LEU A 362 33.17 1.77 6.83
N ASP A 363 34.31 1.22 6.38
CA ASP A 363 34.81 1.35 5.01
C ASP A 363 35.30 0.01 4.43
N GLN A 364 35.86 0.07 3.22
CA GLN A 364 36.34 -1.11 2.50
C GLN A 364 37.54 -1.78 3.20
N GLU A 365 38.36 -1.03 3.95
CA GLU A 365 39.52 -1.62 4.64
C GLU A 365 39.06 -2.43 5.86
N VAL A 366 38.08 -1.90 6.62
CA VAL A 366 37.41 -2.67 7.69
C VAL A 366 36.73 -3.91 7.12
N TYR A 367 36.04 -3.78 5.99
CA TYR A 367 35.43 -4.93 5.31
C TYR A 367 36.48 -5.99 4.94
N ARG A 368 37.63 -5.61 4.37
CA ARG A 368 38.69 -6.56 3.99
C ARG A 368 39.27 -7.33 5.17
N ALA A 369 39.54 -6.64 6.29
CA ALA A 369 40.10 -7.22 7.51
C ALA A 369 39.12 -8.12 8.27
N MET A 370 37.83 -8.06 7.94
CA MET A 370 36.77 -8.80 8.64
C MET A 370 36.74 -10.30 8.30
N PRO A 371 36.41 -11.19 9.27
CA PRO A 371 36.16 -12.61 9.01
C PRO A 371 35.01 -12.86 8.02
N ALA A 372 35.05 -13.98 7.29
CA ALA A 372 34.09 -14.31 6.24
C ALA A 372 32.61 -14.38 6.71
N ILE A 373 32.37 -14.84 7.94
CA ILE A 373 31.02 -14.93 8.52
C ILE A 373 30.40 -13.53 8.65
N LEU A 374 31.17 -12.56 9.12
CA LEU A 374 30.69 -11.19 9.30
C LEU A 374 30.58 -10.44 7.96
N LYS A 375 31.43 -10.75 6.96
CA LYS A 375 31.28 -10.23 5.58
C LYS A 375 29.92 -10.59 4.99
N THR A 376 29.45 -11.82 5.21
CA THR A 376 28.12 -12.26 4.73
C THR A 376 26.98 -11.44 5.32
N GLU A 377 27.07 -11.04 6.59
CA GLU A 377 26.08 -10.16 7.22
C GLU A 377 26.26 -8.70 6.78
N TRP A 378 27.50 -8.24 6.60
CA TRP A 378 27.82 -6.91 6.05
C TRP A 378 27.19 -6.72 4.67
N ASP A 379 27.28 -7.71 3.78
CA ASP A 379 26.77 -7.64 2.41
C ASP A 379 25.24 -7.54 2.34
N LYS A 380 24.52 -7.98 3.38
CA LYS A 380 23.05 -7.87 3.46
C LYS A 380 22.56 -6.47 3.80
N PHE A 381 23.38 -5.67 4.48
CA PHE A 381 23.00 -4.37 5.04
C PHE A 381 23.86 -3.20 4.54
N LEU A 382 25.03 -3.48 3.94
CA LEU A 382 25.99 -2.52 3.40
C LEU A 382 26.22 -1.31 4.33
N PRO A 383 26.59 -1.53 5.60
CA PRO A 383 26.64 -0.47 6.60
C PRO A 383 27.76 0.53 6.30
N LYS A 384 27.49 1.80 6.58
CA LYS A 384 28.42 2.93 6.53
C LYS A 384 28.21 3.80 7.77
N GLY A 385 29.22 4.57 8.15
CA GLY A 385 29.17 5.47 9.31
C GLY A 385 30.35 5.27 10.24
N ILE A 386 30.21 5.71 11.48
CA ILE A 386 31.26 5.68 12.49
C ILE A 386 30.81 4.82 13.67
N VAL A 387 31.67 3.91 14.14
CA VAL A 387 31.39 3.00 15.25
C VAL A 387 32.49 3.10 16.30
N ASP A 388 32.10 3.20 17.57
CA ASP A 388 32.98 2.96 18.70
C ASP A 388 32.79 1.51 19.17
N ALA A 389 33.89 0.81 19.48
CA ALA A 389 33.85 -0.57 19.94
C ALA A 389 34.52 -0.71 21.32
N GLU A 390 33.82 -1.34 22.26
CA GLU A 390 34.35 -1.72 23.56
C GLU A 390 34.28 -3.25 23.66
N VAL A 391 35.42 -3.89 23.88
CA VAL A 391 35.56 -5.34 23.96
C VAL A 391 36.23 -5.68 25.27
N GLN A 392 35.57 -6.49 26.08
CA GLN A 392 36.16 -7.14 27.25
C GLN A 392 36.11 -8.64 27.02
N ALA A 393 37.23 -9.34 27.13
CA ALA A 393 37.22 -10.78 26.99
C ALA A 393 38.14 -11.44 28.00
N THR A 394 37.64 -12.51 28.60
CA THR A 394 38.41 -13.36 29.52
C THR A 394 38.45 -14.79 28.97
N PHE A 395 39.61 -15.41 29.03
CA PHE A 395 39.82 -16.82 28.74
C PHE A 395 40.37 -17.48 30.00
N ASP A 396 39.69 -18.49 30.52
CA ASP A 396 40.07 -19.20 31.76
C ASP A 396 40.97 -20.42 31.50
N GLY A 397 41.32 -20.68 30.24
CA GLY A 397 42.06 -21.85 29.79
C GLY A 397 41.21 -22.92 29.10
N LYS A 398 39.88 -22.82 29.20
CA LYS A 398 38.90 -23.70 28.53
C LYS A 398 37.84 -22.92 27.75
N LYS A 399 37.26 -21.88 28.35
CA LYS A 399 36.13 -21.11 27.83
C LYS A 399 36.52 -19.65 27.59
N TYR A 400 36.03 -19.09 26.49
CA TYR A 400 36.13 -17.66 26.19
C TYR A 400 34.85 -16.96 26.66
N MET A 401 34.96 -15.83 27.34
CA MET A 401 33.84 -15.01 27.81
C MET A 401 33.99 -13.57 27.29
N PRO A 402 33.61 -13.30 26.03
CA PRO A 402 33.63 -11.96 25.46
C PRO A 402 32.34 -11.18 25.77
N ILE A 403 32.51 -9.90 26.03
CA ILE A 403 31.49 -8.86 26.11
C ILE A 403 31.91 -7.80 25.08
N VAL A 404 31.03 -7.52 24.12
CA VAL A 404 31.29 -6.55 23.05
C VAL A 404 30.16 -5.54 23.04
N LYS A 405 30.49 -4.25 23.09
CA LYS A 405 29.53 -3.16 22.91
C LYS A 405 29.98 -2.31 21.74
N LEU A 406 29.11 -2.18 20.75
CA LEU A 406 29.29 -1.32 19.59
C LEU A 406 28.34 -0.13 19.74
N THR A 407 28.85 1.09 19.56
CA THR A 407 28.04 2.32 19.57
C THR A 407 28.24 3.04 18.25
N GLY A 408 27.20 3.13 17.44
CA GLY A 408 27.27 3.75 16.12
C GLY A 408 26.69 5.17 16.10
N ARG A 409 27.27 6.01 15.24
CA ARG A 409 26.77 7.34 14.88
C ARG A 409 26.90 7.56 13.38
N GLU A 410 26.06 8.42 12.82
CA GLU A 410 26.00 8.71 11.38
C GLU A 410 25.83 7.44 10.53
N LEU A 411 25.13 6.44 11.08
CA LEU A 411 24.95 5.14 10.45
C LEU A 411 24.06 5.26 9.23
N GLN A 412 24.42 4.51 8.20
CA GLN A 412 23.62 4.35 7.00
C GLN A 412 23.65 2.88 6.59
N PHE A 413 22.50 2.32 6.25
CA PHE A 413 22.40 0.93 5.83
C PHE A 413 21.21 0.74 4.88
N GLU A 414 21.27 -0.32 4.09
CA GLU A 414 20.27 -0.70 3.10
C GLU A 414 20.18 -2.22 3.04
N SER A 415 18.97 -2.76 3.15
CA SER A 415 18.76 -4.22 3.09
C SER A 415 18.66 -4.73 1.65
N ASP A 416 19.28 -5.88 1.39
CA ASP A 416 19.15 -6.63 0.13
C ASP A 416 17.69 -6.99 -0.22
N LYS A 417 16.87 -7.33 0.79
CA LYS A 417 15.47 -7.76 0.67
C LYS A 417 14.47 -6.62 0.56
N PHE A 418 14.84 -5.44 1.04
CA PHE A 418 14.03 -4.23 0.99
C PHE A 418 14.96 -3.04 0.81
N ARG A 419 15.19 -2.66 -0.45
CA ARG A 419 16.17 -1.65 -0.89
C ARG A 419 15.70 -0.23 -0.58
N TYR A 420 15.51 0.03 0.70
CA TYR A 420 15.09 1.32 1.25
C TYR A 420 16.14 1.80 2.24
N ARG A 421 16.91 2.81 1.82
CA ARG A 421 18.09 3.27 2.54
C ARG A 421 17.72 4.08 3.77
N VAL A 422 18.20 3.64 4.93
CA VAL A 422 18.10 4.34 6.21
C VAL A 422 19.37 5.18 6.42
N LYS A 423 19.22 6.43 6.88
CA LYS A 423 20.31 7.40 7.05
C LYS A 423 20.34 7.98 8.47
N ASN A 424 21.42 8.71 8.80
CA ASN A 424 21.60 9.44 10.06
C ASN A 424 21.31 8.57 11.30
N GLY A 425 21.66 7.30 11.23
CA GLY A 425 21.38 6.35 12.29
C GLY A 425 22.36 6.47 13.46
N SER A 426 21.89 6.06 14.63
CA SER A 426 22.68 5.98 15.85
C SER A 426 22.14 4.89 16.76
N GLY A 427 22.93 4.46 17.74
CA GLY A 427 22.49 3.48 18.73
C GLY A 427 23.59 2.50 19.09
N SER A 428 23.21 1.37 19.67
CA SER A 428 24.17 0.38 20.16
C SER A 428 23.76 -1.05 19.88
N MET A 429 24.76 -1.91 19.71
CA MET A 429 24.62 -3.36 19.74
C MET A 429 25.50 -3.91 20.86
N SER A 430 24.99 -4.80 21.69
CA SER A 430 25.74 -5.41 22.79
C SER A 430 25.68 -6.93 22.70
N TYR A 431 26.83 -7.58 22.61
CA TYR A 431 26.97 -9.03 22.64
C TYR A 431 27.55 -9.45 23.99
N THR A 432 26.85 -10.35 24.68
CA THR A 432 27.26 -10.87 25.99
C THR A 432 27.11 -12.38 25.99
N LEU A 433 28.21 -13.09 26.26
CA LEU A 433 28.13 -14.51 26.57
C LEU A 433 27.58 -14.68 27.99
N ARG A 434 26.44 -15.35 28.14
CA ARG A 434 25.89 -15.71 29.46
C ARG A 434 26.45 -17.06 29.91
N ASP A 435 26.36 -17.37 31.20
CA ASP A 435 26.93 -18.59 31.82
C ASP A 435 26.48 -19.89 31.11
N ASP A 436 27.08 -21.05 31.42
CA ASP A 436 26.84 -22.33 30.71
C ASP A 436 25.36 -22.73 30.54
N PHE A 437 24.47 -22.22 31.38
CA PHE A 437 23.03 -22.50 31.36
C PHE A 437 22.20 -21.49 30.55
N ARG A 438 22.80 -20.43 30.01
CA ARG A 438 22.10 -19.36 29.28
C ARG A 438 22.82 -19.09 27.95
N PRO A 439 22.07 -19.02 26.82
CA PRO A 439 22.68 -18.75 25.52
C PRO A 439 23.30 -17.35 25.46
N ALA A 440 24.25 -17.17 24.55
CA ALA A 440 24.82 -15.85 24.26
C ALA A 440 23.71 -14.91 23.77
N THR A 441 23.74 -13.64 24.14
CA THR A 441 22.73 -12.66 23.71
C THR A 441 23.37 -11.54 22.91
N LEU A 442 22.79 -11.21 21.75
CA LEU A 442 23.05 -9.98 21.00
C LEU A 442 21.83 -9.07 21.13
N ASP A 443 21.97 -8.01 21.92
CA ASP A 443 20.97 -6.96 22.09
C ASP A 443 21.21 -5.85 21.04
N ILE A 444 20.14 -5.43 20.35
CA ILE A 444 20.16 -4.44 19.28
C ILE A 444 19.23 -3.30 19.69
N ASN A 445 19.73 -2.07 19.68
CA ASN A 445 18.93 -0.87 19.87
C ASN A 445 19.49 0.25 18.97
N LEU A 446 18.88 0.41 17.80
CA LEU A 446 19.26 1.42 16.82
C LEU A 446 18.08 2.33 16.50
N VAL A 447 18.37 3.57 16.17
CA VAL A 447 17.46 4.50 15.50
C VAL A 447 18.09 4.93 14.19
N GLY A 448 17.29 5.06 13.14
CA GLY A 448 17.70 5.64 11.87
C GLY A 448 16.59 6.48 11.29
N TYR A 449 16.86 7.23 10.23
CA TYR A 449 15.88 8.11 9.61
C TYR A 449 15.62 7.68 8.18
N ALA A 450 14.33 7.60 7.82
CA ALA A 450 13.87 7.37 6.47
C ALA A 450 12.66 8.27 6.20
N GLY A 451 12.61 8.93 5.03
CA GLY A 451 11.59 9.97 4.77
C GLY A 451 11.63 11.14 5.75
N GLY A 452 12.78 11.40 6.40
CA GLY A 452 12.89 12.40 7.46
C GLY A 452 12.31 11.98 8.83
N GLN A 453 11.69 10.79 8.93
CA GLN A 453 11.08 10.28 10.16
C GLN A 453 11.94 9.21 10.83
N PRO A 454 11.90 9.09 12.17
CA PRO A 454 12.67 8.09 12.91
C PRO A 454 12.08 6.68 12.77
N LEU A 455 12.97 5.73 12.52
CA LEU A 455 12.76 4.29 12.53
C LEU A 455 13.56 3.70 13.69
N ARG A 456 12.91 3.01 14.62
CA ARG A 456 13.57 2.31 15.73
C ARG A 456 13.67 0.83 15.43
N PHE A 457 14.83 0.25 15.68
CA PHE A 457 15.15 -1.16 15.52
C PHE A 457 15.60 -1.70 16.88
N VAL A 458 14.75 -2.49 17.51
CA VAL A 458 15.02 -3.10 18.81
C VAL A 458 14.97 -4.61 18.65
N GLY A 459 15.93 -5.35 19.16
CA GLY A 459 15.92 -6.80 19.01
C GLY A 459 16.88 -7.51 19.93
N GLN A 460 16.69 -8.82 20.00
CA GLN A 460 17.55 -9.72 20.76
C GLN A 460 17.72 -11.02 20.00
N ALA A 461 18.95 -11.44 19.75
CA ALA A 461 19.28 -12.75 19.18
C ALA A 461 20.00 -13.62 20.21
N PHE A 462 19.59 -14.89 20.30
CA PHE A 462 20.17 -15.91 21.18
C PHE A 462 21.09 -16.82 20.38
N ASP A 463 22.34 -16.95 20.82
CA ASP A 463 23.43 -17.58 20.08
C ASP A 463 23.48 -17.08 18.63
N PRO A 464 23.97 -15.85 18.37
CA PRO A 464 23.92 -15.22 17.05
C PRO A 464 24.78 -15.98 16.02
N ARG A 465 24.12 -16.90 15.32
CA ARG A 465 24.57 -17.67 14.15
C ARG A 465 23.48 -17.58 13.08
N PRO A 466 23.77 -17.87 11.80
CA PRO A 466 22.73 -17.96 10.77
C PRO A 466 21.57 -18.86 11.23
N GLY A 467 20.36 -18.31 11.28
CA GLY A 467 19.17 -19.02 11.78
C GLY A 467 18.96 -18.97 13.31
N ALA A 468 19.68 -18.11 14.04
CA ALA A 468 19.53 -17.93 15.48
C ALA A 468 18.08 -17.66 15.92
N LEU A 469 17.77 -18.13 17.13
CA LEU A 469 16.53 -17.78 17.82
C LEU A 469 16.59 -16.31 18.24
N GLY A 470 15.44 -15.67 18.38
CA GLY A 470 15.36 -14.29 18.79
C GLY A 470 14.25 -13.52 18.11
N TRP A 471 14.26 -12.22 18.32
CA TRP A 471 13.26 -11.33 17.78
C TRP A 471 13.87 -9.98 17.39
N VAL A 472 13.26 -9.34 16.39
CA VAL A 472 13.55 -7.96 16.00
C VAL A 472 12.22 -7.25 15.79
N GLU A 473 12.10 -6.08 16.38
CA GLU A 473 11.00 -5.15 16.27
C GLU A 473 11.49 -3.88 15.56
N ILE A 474 10.71 -3.46 14.58
CA ILE A 474 10.94 -2.25 13.80
C ILE A 474 9.69 -1.39 13.92
N THR A 475 9.85 -0.17 14.41
CA THR A 475 8.74 0.79 14.57
C THR A 475 9.06 2.09 13.85
N GLY A 476 8.04 2.68 13.26
CA GLY A 476 8.12 4.02 12.67
C GLY A 476 6.79 4.74 12.80
N SER A 477 6.88 6.04 13.00
CA SER A 477 5.71 6.90 13.18
C SER A 477 5.69 7.99 12.12
N ASN A 478 4.49 8.30 11.64
CA ASN A 478 4.21 9.41 10.72
C ASN A 478 5.01 9.32 9.40
N LEU A 479 5.26 8.12 8.91
CA LEU A 479 5.99 7.89 7.66
C LEU A 479 5.13 8.26 6.47
N GLU A 480 5.75 8.93 5.51
CA GLU A 480 5.12 9.25 4.24
C GLU A 480 5.29 8.08 3.26
N ILE A 481 4.23 7.80 2.49
CA ILE A 481 4.27 6.82 1.41
C ILE A 481 5.07 7.44 0.25
N GLU A 482 6.32 7.04 0.10
CA GLU A 482 7.21 7.56 -0.95
C GLU A 482 7.36 6.58 -2.12
N ASP A 483 7.52 7.10 -3.35
CA ASP A 483 7.75 6.29 -4.55
C ASP A 483 8.93 5.32 -4.41
N ARG A 484 10.00 5.74 -3.72
CA ARG A 484 11.16 4.88 -3.45
C ARG A 484 10.84 3.71 -2.51
N MET A 485 9.86 3.87 -1.61
CA MET A 485 9.39 2.80 -0.73
C MET A 485 8.58 1.78 -1.55
N ILE A 486 7.70 2.28 -2.43
CA ILE A 486 6.94 1.45 -3.36
C ILE A 486 7.88 0.70 -4.32
N ALA A 487 8.91 1.37 -4.84
CA ALA A 487 9.93 0.77 -5.70
C ALA A 487 10.76 -0.33 -5.02
N ALA A 488 10.90 -0.28 -3.68
CA ALA A 488 11.59 -1.29 -2.88
C ALA A 488 10.75 -2.55 -2.61
N LEU A 489 9.44 -2.53 -2.92
CA LEU A 489 8.56 -3.68 -2.74
C LEU A 489 8.83 -4.81 -3.75
N PRO A 490 8.58 -6.08 -3.39
CA PRO A 490 8.59 -7.19 -4.34
C PRO A 490 7.62 -6.97 -5.50
N GLU A 491 7.97 -7.43 -6.71
CA GLU A 491 7.24 -7.12 -7.95
C GLU A 491 5.72 -7.34 -7.88
N LYS A 492 5.27 -8.48 -7.33
CA LYS A 492 3.84 -8.78 -7.19
C LYS A 492 3.12 -7.79 -6.28
N ALA A 493 3.74 -7.43 -5.16
CA ALA A 493 3.19 -6.46 -4.22
C ALA A 493 3.21 -5.05 -4.83
N ARG A 494 4.31 -4.68 -5.49
CA ARG A 494 4.46 -3.40 -6.18
C ARG A 494 3.35 -3.16 -7.19
N ARG A 495 3.06 -4.13 -8.09
CA ARG A 495 1.95 -4.00 -9.06
C ARG A 495 0.59 -3.75 -8.43
N VAL A 496 0.33 -4.34 -7.26
CA VAL A 496 -0.95 -4.14 -6.54
C VAL A 496 -0.98 -2.76 -5.89
N ILE A 497 0.11 -2.34 -5.23
CA ILE A 497 0.22 -1.02 -4.61
C ILE A 497 0.19 0.09 -5.66
N ASP A 498 0.87 -0.06 -6.80
CA ASP A 498 0.83 0.87 -7.93
C ASP A 498 -0.62 1.06 -8.44
N ALA A 499 -1.38 -0.03 -8.59
CA ALA A 499 -2.77 0.03 -9.03
C ALA A 499 -3.69 0.71 -8.00
N ILE A 500 -3.40 0.58 -6.70
CA ILE A 500 -4.13 1.29 -5.62
C ILE A 500 -3.79 2.78 -5.62
N ASN A 501 -2.57 3.13 -6.03
CA ASN A 501 -2.02 4.48 -6.05
C ASN A 501 -2.18 5.20 -4.68
N PRO A 502 -1.61 4.66 -3.60
CA PRO A 502 -1.75 5.23 -2.27
C PRO A 502 -0.78 6.39 -2.02
N HIS A 503 -1.27 7.44 -1.36
CA HIS A 503 -0.50 8.58 -0.88
C HIS A 503 -0.85 8.88 0.57
N GLY A 504 0.00 9.62 1.28
CA GLY A 504 -0.26 10.08 2.64
C GLY A 504 0.64 9.42 3.67
N LYS A 505 0.14 9.29 4.91
CA LYS A 505 0.96 8.91 6.07
C LYS A 505 0.45 7.70 6.83
N PHE A 506 1.39 6.95 7.38
CA PHE A 506 1.12 5.76 8.19
C PHE A 506 2.12 5.60 9.34
N ASN A 507 1.69 4.94 10.41
CA ASN A 507 2.58 4.36 11.41
C ASN A 507 2.76 2.88 11.08
N PHE A 508 3.93 2.30 11.40
CA PHE A 508 4.10 0.86 11.28
C PHE A 508 4.80 0.24 12.48
N TYR A 509 4.40 -0.99 12.73
CA TYR A 509 4.99 -1.91 13.68
C TYR A 509 5.27 -3.21 12.96
N TRP A 510 6.53 -3.65 12.94
CA TRP A 510 6.92 -4.91 12.33
C TRP A 510 7.78 -5.73 13.28
N ARG A 511 7.30 -6.91 13.64
CA ARG A 511 7.98 -7.85 14.52
C ARG A 511 8.28 -9.15 13.78
N LEU A 512 9.54 -9.57 13.85
CA LEU A 512 10.01 -10.87 13.36
C LEU A 512 10.44 -11.71 14.56
N ASP A 513 9.88 -12.91 14.73
CA ASP A 513 10.22 -13.83 15.80
C ASP A 513 10.68 -15.19 15.24
N ARG A 514 11.80 -15.70 15.74
CA ARG A 514 12.23 -17.10 15.59
C ARG A 514 12.22 -17.77 16.95
N THR A 515 11.27 -18.67 17.16
CA THR A 515 11.06 -19.35 18.44
C THR A 515 11.49 -20.82 18.41
N GLN A 516 11.71 -21.40 17.23
CA GLN A 516 12.07 -22.81 17.05
C GLN A 516 13.38 -22.99 16.29
N LEU A 517 14.25 -23.90 16.76
CA LEU A 517 15.48 -24.28 16.06
C LEU A 517 15.13 -24.93 14.71
N GLY A 518 15.84 -24.53 13.64
CA GLY A 518 15.56 -25.01 12.28
C GLY A 518 14.44 -24.26 11.54
N GLN A 519 13.79 -23.28 12.17
CA GLN A 519 12.79 -22.43 11.53
C GLN A 519 13.42 -21.58 10.40
N ILE A 520 13.15 -21.95 9.14
CA ILE A 520 13.70 -21.27 7.96
C ILE A 520 13.16 -19.83 7.84
N LYS A 521 11.84 -19.65 7.97
CA LYS A 521 11.17 -18.35 7.88
C LYS A 521 10.68 -17.89 9.27
N PRO A 522 11.03 -16.69 9.74
CA PRO A 522 10.53 -16.17 11.01
C PRO A 522 9.00 -16.03 10.97
N ASN A 523 8.37 -16.12 12.14
CA ASN A 523 7.01 -15.62 12.29
C ASN A 523 7.05 -14.11 12.14
N THR A 524 6.12 -13.55 11.38
CA THR A 524 6.07 -12.11 11.11
C THR A 524 4.73 -11.55 11.55
N THR A 525 4.77 -10.44 12.28
CA THR A 525 3.60 -9.64 12.64
C THR A 525 3.85 -8.22 12.15
N LEU A 526 3.05 -7.75 11.20
CA LEU A 526 3.08 -6.40 10.67
C LEU A 526 1.75 -5.73 11.03
N SER A 527 1.80 -4.48 11.50
CA SER A 527 0.63 -3.63 11.65
C SER A 527 0.94 -2.28 11.05
N LEU A 528 0.09 -1.83 10.14
CA LEU A 528 0.13 -0.51 9.52
C LEU A 528 -1.11 0.24 10.02
N GLU A 529 -0.90 1.37 10.68
CA GLU A 529 -1.97 2.30 11.04
C GLU A 529 -1.97 3.42 9.99
N LEU A 530 -3.04 3.48 9.20
CA LEU A 530 -3.25 4.55 8.24
C LEU A 530 -3.78 5.78 8.98
N VAL A 531 -3.18 6.95 8.74
CA VAL A 531 -3.51 8.18 9.49
C VAL A 531 -4.22 9.22 8.61
N ASP A 532 -3.68 9.49 7.43
CA ASP A 532 -4.26 10.43 6.46
C ASP A 532 -3.90 9.97 5.06
N CYS A 533 -4.43 8.79 4.71
CA CYS A 533 -4.13 8.16 3.43
C CYS A 533 -5.15 8.53 2.35
N HIS A 534 -4.69 8.56 1.11
CA HIS A 534 -5.49 8.85 -0.08
C HIS A 534 -5.25 7.72 -1.08
N VAL A 535 -6.31 7.22 -1.71
CA VAL A 535 -6.20 6.17 -2.73
C VAL A 535 -7.06 6.50 -3.93
N ASN A 536 -6.60 6.09 -5.11
CA ASN A 536 -7.38 6.18 -6.35
C ASN A 536 -7.12 4.93 -7.19
N TYR A 537 -7.94 3.90 -6.95
CA TYR A 537 -7.73 2.59 -7.53
C TYR A 537 -7.99 2.57 -9.04
N GLU A 538 -7.01 2.12 -9.83
CA GLU A 538 -7.03 2.20 -11.30
C GLU A 538 -8.27 1.54 -11.94
N LYS A 539 -8.72 0.37 -11.45
CA LYS A 539 -9.87 -0.35 -12.04
C LYS A 539 -11.23 0.15 -11.58
N PHE A 540 -11.27 1.00 -10.57
CA PHE A 540 -12.47 1.68 -10.08
C PHE A 540 -12.04 3.05 -9.56
N PRO A 541 -11.78 4.03 -10.47
CA PRO A 541 -11.14 5.30 -10.15
C PRO A 541 -12.09 6.25 -9.42
N TYR A 542 -12.43 5.88 -8.18
CA TYR A 542 -13.27 6.63 -7.26
C TYR A 542 -12.38 7.11 -6.12
N PRO A 543 -11.90 8.37 -6.15
CA PRO A 543 -10.90 8.83 -5.19
C PRO A 543 -11.49 8.88 -3.78
N LEU A 544 -10.75 8.29 -2.84
CA LEU A 544 -11.04 8.27 -1.42
C LEU A 544 -9.89 8.95 -0.67
N SER A 545 -10.23 9.87 0.23
CA SER A 545 -9.28 10.70 0.96
C SER A 545 -9.46 10.58 2.47
N SER A 546 -8.45 11.01 3.23
CA SER A 546 -8.44 11.00 4.70
C SER A 546 -8.80 9.62 5.27
N ILE A 547 -8.20 8.59 4.70
CA ILE A 547 -8.39 7.19 5.10
C ILE A 547 -7.61 6.92 6.38
N GLN A 548 -8.32 6.42 7.38
CA GLN A 548 -7.81 5.96 8.66
C GLN A 548 -8.15 4.49 8.86
N GLY A 549 -7.35 3.77 9.66
CA GLY A 549 -7.63 2.39 10.03
C GLY A 549 -6.39 1.51 10.06
N PHE A 550 -6.57 0.19 10.07
CA PHE A 550 -5.49 -0.76 10.29
C PHE A 550 -5.38 -1.80 9.18
N VAL A 551 -4.15 -2.02 8.71
CA VAL A 551 -3.78 -3.14 7.84
C VAL A 551 -2.79 -4.01 8.61
N GLU A 552 -3.25 -5.19 9.02
CA GLU A 552 -2.48 -6.11 9.86
C GLU A 552 -2.11 -7.37 9.07
N ALA A 553 -0.91 -7.88 9.25
CA ALA A 553 -0.48 -9.16 8.69
C ALA A 553 0.17 -10.04 9.74
N LYS A 554 -0.38 -11.24 9.95
CA LYS A 554 0.25 -12.30 10.75
C LYS A 554 0.63 -13.45 9.83
N ASN A 555 1.92 -13.61 9.59
CA ASN A 555 2.46 -14.52 8.58
C ASN A 555 1.90 -14.22 7.17
N GLN A 556 1.02 -15.08 6.66
CA GLN A 556 0.37 -14.89 5.35
C GLN A 556 -1.10 -14.46 5.46
N HIS A 557 -1.59 -14.20 6.68
CA HIS A 557 -2.96 -13.76 6.93
C HIS A 557 -2.98 -12.24 7.11
N TRP A 558 -3.55 -11.56 6.12
CA TRP A 558 -3.77 -10.12 6.14
C TRP A 558 -5.20 -9.84 6.59
N THR A 559 -5.38 -8.83 7.43
CA THR A 559 -6.68 -8.34 7.90
C THR A 559 -6.74 -6.84 7.68
N PHE A 560 -7.86 -6.38 7.12
CA PHE A 560 -8.18 -4.97 6.92
C PHE A 560 -9.27 -4.63 7.93
N ARG A 561 -8.99 -3.71 8.87
CA ARG A 561 -9.91 -3.39 9.97
C ARG A 561 -10.14 -1.89 10.04
N ASN A 562 -11.41 -1.51 10.22
CA ASN A 562 -11.82 -0.12 10.46
C ASN A 562 -11.22 0.86 9.45
N LEU A 563 -11.12 0.47 8.17
CA LEU A 563 -10.68 1.39 7.13
C LEU A 563 -11.83 2.36 6.84
N VAL A 564 -11.69 3.63 7.19
CA VAL A 564 -12.75 4.64 7.04
C VAL A 564 -12.20 5.85 6.32
N SER A 565 -12.86 6.30 5.25
CA SER A 565 -12.54 7.57 4.58
C SER A 565 -13.26 8.74 5.24
N GLY A 566 -12.51 9.74 5.71
CA GLY A 566 -13.04 10.94 6.37
C GLY A 566 -13.23 12.16 5.45
N GLY A 567 -13.04 12.01 4.14
CA GLY A 567 -13.21 13.09 3.15
C GLY A 567 -14.67 13.44 2.84
N SER A 568 -14.93 13.98 1.65
CA SER A 568 -16.29 14.26 1.14
C SER A 568 -17.14 13.01 0.91
N ARG A 569 -16.53 11.82 0.98
CA ARG A 569 -17.12 10.51 0.73
C ARG A 569 -16.84 9.61 1.92
N HIS A 570 -17.89 9.16 2.61
CA HIS A 570 -17.77 8.26 3.74
C HIS A 570 -17.91 6.81 3.29
N VAL A 571 -16.78 6.09 3.23
CA VAL A 571 -16.69 4.67 2.88
C VAL A 571 -15.95 3.94 4.00
N GLU A 572 -16.58 2.90 4.52
CA GLU A 572 -16.01 1.97 5.48
C GLU A 572 -15.62 0.68 4.75
N CYS A 573 -14.48 0.09 5.09
CA CYS A 573 -13.98 -1.16 4.52
C CYS A 573 -13.39 -2.08 5.60
N GLU A 574 -13.72 -3.36 5.51
CA GLU A 574 -13.16 -4.43 6.32
C GLU A 574 -12.97 -5.69 5.49
N GLY A 575 -12.09 -6.59 5.92
CA GLY A 575 -11.88 -7.84 5.20
C GLY A 575 -10.59 -8.55 5.53
N TYR A 576 -10.21 -9.51 4.68
CA TYR A 576 -8.98 -10.28 4.85
C TYR A 576 -8.44 -10.79 3.51
N LEU A 577 -7.14 -11.11 3.51
CA LEU A 577 -6.47 -11.90 2.49
C LEU A 577 -5.71 -13.04 3.18
N ARG A 578 -6.07 -14.29 2.91
CA ARG A 578 -5.47 -15.47 3.55
C ARG A 578 -5.18 -16.60 2.56
N PRO A 579 -4.26 -17.53 2.88
CA PRO A 579 -4.09 -18.74 2.07
C PRO A 579 -5.35 -19.62 2.16
N GLY A 580 -5.86 -20.07 1.02
CA GLY A 580 -6.95 -21.04 0.90
C GLY A 580 -6.52 -22.29 0.13
N SER A 581 -7.41 -23.28 0.01
CA SER A 581 -7.11 -24.57 -0.62
C SER A 581 -6.82 -24.50 -2.12
N ARG A 582 -7.32 -23.47 -2.81
CA ARG A 582 -7.18 -23.27 -4.26
C ARG A 582 -6.30 -22.06 -4.63
N GLY A 583 -5.68 -21.41 -3.64
CA GLY A 583 -4.96 -20.15 -3.80
C GLY A 583 -5.29 -19.17 -2.67
N ASN A 584 -4.76 -17.95 -2.71
CA ASN A 584 -5.12 -16.95 -1.70
C ASN A 584 -6.55 -16.44 -1.93
N GLU A 585 -7.32 -16.36 -0.85
CA GLU A 585 -8.69 -15.87 -0.79
C GLU A 585 -8.68 -14.42 -0.27
N LEU A 586 -9.21 -13.50 -1.07
CA LEU A 586 -9.48 -12.12 -0.72
C LEU A 586 -10.98 -11.96 -0.51
N LEU A 587 -11.37 -11.37 0.62
CA LEU A 587 -12.72 -10.92 0.90
C LEU A 587 -12.65 -9.48 1.44
N LEU A 588 -13.36 -8.56 0.81
CA LEU A 588 -13.52 -7.17 1.26
C LEU A 588 -15.00 -6.81 1.30
N SER A 589 -15.44 -6.18 2.37
CA SER A 589 -16.78 -5.63 2.52
C SER A 589 -16.68 -4.12 2.64
N PHE A 590 -17.36 -3.40 1.75
CA PHE A 590 -17.42 -1.96 1.71
C PHE A 590 -18.82 -1.50 2.11
N LYS A 591 -18.89 -0.43 2.91
CA LYS A 591 -20.13 0.24 3.28
C LYS A 591 -20.00 1.73 3.00
N GLY A 592 -20.78 2.21 2.04
CA GLY A 592 -20.90 3.63 1.72
C GLY A 592 -22.06 4.26 2.48
N ILE A 593 -21.81 5.40 3.13
CA ILE A 593 -22.82 6.14 3.88
C ILE A 593 -23.05 7.49 3.20
N GLN A 594 -24.30 7.76 2.83
CA GLN A 594 -24.74 8.98 2.13
C GLN A 594 -23.84 9.35 0.93
N LEU A 595 -23.40 8.37 0.15
CA LEU A 595 -22.53 8.60 -0.99
C LEU A 595 -23.25 9.38 -2.08
N PRO A 596 -22.63 10.45 -2.62
CA PRO A 596 -23.22 11.23 -3.69
C PRO A 596 -23.25 10.44 -5.00
N LEU A 597 -24.36 10.54 -5.71
CA LEU A 597 -24.48 10.08 -7.08
C LEU A 597 -23.88 11.11 -8.03
N ASP A 598 -22.55 11.24 -8.01
CA ASP A 598 -21.78 12.26 -8.73
C ASP A 598 -21.15 11.74 -10.04
N ASP A 599 -20.49 12.66 -10.76
CA ASP A 599 -19.81 12.34 -12.01
C ASP A 599 -18.59 11.42 -11.82
N ASP A 600 -17.94 11.46 -10.65
CA ASP A 600 -16.80 10.61 -10.34
C ASP A 600 -17.26 9.16 -10.14
N LEU A 601 -18.35 8.91 -9.40
CA LEU A 601 -18.94 7.58 -9.28
C LEU A 601 -19.36 7.07 -10.66
N ARG A 602 -20.02 7.92 -11.47
CA ARG A 602 -20.39 7.57 -12.85
C ARG A 602 -19.17 7.17 -13.69
N GLN A 603 -18.05 7.88 -13.56
CA GLN A 603 -16.81 7.59 -14.29
C GLN A 603 -16.07 6.37 -13.74
N ALA A 604 -16.23 6.02 -12.47
CA ALA A 604 -15.65 4.82 -11.87
C ALA A 604 -16.41 3.54 -12.25
N LEU A 605 -17.72 3.63 -12.54
CA LEU A 605 -18.55 2.48 -12.88
C LEU A 605 -18.05 1.69 -14.12
N PRO A 606 -18.15 0.35 -14.11
CA PRO A 606 -17.94 -0.48 -15.29
C PRO A 606 -18.82 -0.07 -16.47
N PRO A 607 -18.45 -0.37 -17.73
CA PRO A 607 -19.17 0.09 -18.92
C PRO A 607 -20.68 -0.16 -18.89
N ALA A 608 -21.12 -1.38 -18.52
CA ALA A 608 -22.53 -1.74 -18.46
C ALA A 608 -23.32 -0.88 -17.43
N ALA A 609 -22.78 -0.71 -16.23
CA ALA A 609 -23.39 0.12 -15.18
C ALA A 609 -23.38 1.62 -15.54
N ARG A 610 -22.33 2.09 -16.22
CA ARG A 610 -22.24 3.46 -16.72
C ARG A 610 -23.30 3.76 -17.79
N GLN A 611 -23.60 2.79 -18.67
CA GLN A 611 -24.70 2.93 -19.64
C GLN A 611 -26.07 3.01 -18.94
N ALA A 612 -26.30 2.17 -17.93
CA ALA A 612 -27.51 2.24 -17.10
C ALA A 612 -27.64 3.62 -16.43
N TRP A 613 -26.55 4.14 -15.87
CA TRP A 613 -26.50 5.49 -15.29
C TRP A 613 -26.88 6.57 -16.31
N LEU A 614 -26.30 6.52 -17.51
CA LEU A 614 -26.59 7.47 -18.60
C LEU A 614 -28.01 7.34 -19.17
N ALA A 615 -28.66 6.20 -18.98
CA ALA A 615 -30.06 5.99 -19.37
C ALA A 615 -31.03 6.52 -18.30
N LEU A 616 -30.69 6.39 -17.01
CA LEU A 616 -31.58 6.69 -15.88
C LEU A 616 -31.38 8.09 -15.26
N HIS A 617 -30.21 8.71 -15.43
CA HIS A 617 -29.80 9.98 -14.79
C HIS A 617 -30.10 10.01 -13.29
N PRO A 618 -29.56 9.08 -12.49
CA PRO A 618 -29.74 9.11 -11.06
C PRO A 618 -29.00 10.31 -10.46
N ARG A 619 -29.61 10.95 -9.46
CA ARG A 619 -29.03 12.05 -8.66
C ARG A 619 -29.43 11.89 -7.20
N GLY A 620 -28.70 12.54 -6.30
CA GLY A 620 -28.92 12.48 -4.85
C GLY A 620 -27.88 11.62 -4.15
N ASN A 621 -28.20 11.13 -2.96
CA ASN A 621 -27.29 10.35 -2.14
C ASN A 621 -27.83 8.93 -1.90
N VAL A 622 -26.92 7.95 -1.78
CA VAL A 622 -27.27 6.55 -1.52
C VAL A 622 -26.43 5.97 -0.38
N ASN A 623 -27.00 5.03 0.36
CA ASN A 623 -26.21 4.10 1.14
C ASN A 623 -25.92 2.88 0.27
N LEU A 624 -24.73 2.29 0.37
CA LEU A 624 -24.43 1.05 -0.34
C LEU A 624 -23.65 0.07 0.51
N ARG A 625 -23.81 -1.21 0.21
CA ARG A 625 -22.96 -2.30 0.68
C ARG A 625 -22.40 -3.02 -0.54
N ALA A 626 -21.08 -3.19 -0.61
CA ALA A 626 -20.44 -3.93 -1.69
C ALA A 626 -19.51 -5.00 -1.11
N ASP A 627 -19.73 -6.25 -1.48
CA ASP A 627 -18.88 -7.37 -1.08
C ASP A 627 -18.08 -7.83 -2.30
N VAL A 628 -16.75 -7.88 -2.15
CA VAL A 628 -15.78 -8.25 -3.18
C VAL A 628 -15.07 -9.53 -2.73
N SER A 629 -15.18 -10.58 -3.53
CA SER A 629 -14.48 -11.84 -3.28
C SER A 629 -13.62 -12.26 -4.46
N HIS A 630 -12.41 -12.74 -4.18
CA HIS A 630 -11.49 -13.19 -5.21
C HIS A 630 -10.61 -14.34 -4.71
N VAL A 631 -10.45 -15.37 -5.54
CA VAL A 631 -9.51 -16.47 -5.28
C VAL A 631 -8.42 -16.44 -6.35
N THR A 632 -7.17 -16.51 -5.92
CA THR A 632 -6.00 -16.49 -6.81
C THR A 632 -6.12 -17.61 -7.85
N GLY A 633 -5.99 -17.26 -9.14
CA GLY A 633 -6.14 -18.20 -10.26
C GLY A 633 -7.47 -18.04 -11.02
N LEU A 634 -8.46 -17.35 -10.44
CA LEU A 634 -9.65 -16.91 -11.18
C LEU A 634 -9.35 -15.64 -11.99
N ALA A 635 -10.01 -15.49 -13.14
CA ALA A 635 -9.76 -14.38 -14.05
C ALA A 635 -10.34 -13.03 -13.57
N LYS A 636 -11.48 -13.05 -12.86
CA LYS A 636 -12.18 -11.85 -12.37
C LYS A 636 -12.67 -12.06 -10.93
N PRO A 637 -12.74 -11.00 -10.10
CA PRO A 637 -13.40 -11.05 -8.79
C PRO A 637 -14.93 -11.14 -8.96
N VAL A 638 -15.61 -11.71 -7.96
CA VAL A 638 -17.07 -11.65 -7.85
C VAL A 638 -17.43 -10.43 -7.00
N ILE A 639 -18.29 -9.58 -7.52
CA ILE A 639 -18.70 -8.32 -6.88
C ILE A 639 -20.22 -8.32 -6.76
N SER A 640 -20.72 -8.20 -5.53
CA SER A 640 -22.15 -8.02 -5.24
C SER A 640 -22.36 -6.68 -4.55
N VAL A 641 -23.30 -5.88 -5.05
CA VAL A 641 -23.59 -4.54 -4.52
C VAL A 641 -25.08 -4.44 -4.19
N VAL A 642 -25.40 -3.89 -3.03
CA VAL A 642 -26.76 -3.52 -2.64
C VAL A 642 -26.78 -2.02 -2.38
N VAL A 643 -27.65 -1.32 -3.08
CA VAL A 643 -27.80 0.14 -3.01
C VAL A 643 -29.16 0.48 -2.42
N HIS A 644 -29.15 1.39 -1.45
CA HIS A 644 -30.33 1.95 -0.78
C HIS A 644 -30.39 3.46 -1.05
N PRO A 645 -31.26 3.90 -1.97
CA PRO A 645 -31.57 5.30 -2.18
C PRO A 645 -31.97 6.04 -0.89
N LEU A 646 -31.46 7.26 -0.70
CA LEU A 646 -31.95 8.13 0.37
C LEU A 646 -33.12 8.96 -0.14
N LYS A 647 -34.30 8.64 0.38
CA LYS A 647 -35.58 9.26 0.03
C LYS A 647 -35.55 10.79 -0.02
N ALA A 648 -34.84 11.44 0.90
CA ALA A 648 -34.83 12.90 0.95
C ALA A 648 -34.13 13.57 -0.25
N SER A 649 -33.28 12.84 -0.99
CA SER A 649 -32.41 13.43 -2.03
C SER A 649 -32.42 12.68 -3.37
N THR A 650 -32.84 11.41 -3.40
CA THR A 650 -32.67 10.59 -4.60
C THR A 650 -33.75 10.87 -5.63
N THR A 651 -33.32 11.13 -6.87
CA THR A 651 -34.18 11.31 -8.03
C THR A 651 -33.63 10.54 -9.24
N ILE A 652 -34.51 10.15 -10.16
CA ILE A 652 -34.16 9.58 -11.46
C ILE A 652 -35.00 10.26 -12.54
N GLN A 653 -34.41 10.46 -13.72
CA GLN A 653 -35.10 10.98 -14.90
C GLN A 653 -34.66 10.18 -16.12
N PRO A 654 -35.34 9.07 -16.43
CA PRO A 654 -34.98 8.21 -17.56
C PRO A 654 -35.01 8.97 -18.88
N LYS A 655 -33.98 8.84 -19.71
CA LYS A 655 -33.91 9.52 -21.02
C LYS A 655 -35.01 9.10 -21.99
N PHE A 656 -35.37 7.81 -21.94
CA PHE A 656 -36.40 7.21 -22.79
C PHE A 656 -37.83 7.49 -22.30
N PHE A 657 -37.97 7.96 -21.07
CA PHE A 657 -39.24 8.36 -20.47
C PHE A 657 -38.95 9.48 -19.47
N PRO A 658 -38.83 10.75 -19.94
CA PRO A 658 -38.27 11.88 -19.18
C PRO A 658 -39.21 12.42 -18.08
N TYR A 659 -39.82 11.51 -17.33
CA TYR A 659 -40.65 11.76 -16.17
C TYR A 659 -39.79 11.73 -14.90
N LEU A 660 -39.66 12.88 -14.23
CA LEU A 660 -38.87 13.01 -13.02
C LEU A 660 -39.52 12.19 -11.89
N MET A 661 -38.83 11.19 -11.40
CA MET A 661 -39.23 10.41 -10.23
C MET A 661 -38.39 10.85 -9.05
N GLU A 662 -39.05 11.30 -8.00
CA GLU A 662 -38.47 11.85 -6.79
C GLU A 662 -38.70 10.92 -5.60
N GLN A 663 -38.03 11.22 -4.50
CA GLN A 663 -38.20 10.51 -3.22
C GLN A 663 -38.06 8.99 -3.33
N ILE A 664 -37.05 8.55 -4.07
CA ILE A 664 -36.85 7.13 -4.35
C ILE A 664 -36.47 6.40 -3.06
N GLU A 665 -37.16 5.30 -2.81
CA GLU A 665 -36.98 4.42 -1.66
C GLU A 665 -37.04 2.96 -2.13
N GLY A 666 -36.35 2.05 -1.43
CA GLY A 666 -36.28 0.62 -1.77
C GLY A 666 -34.85 0.09 -1.73
N SER A 667 -34.60 -1.04 -2.39
CA SER A 667 -33.26 -1.61 -2.53
C SER A 667 -33.00 -2.09 -3.95
N VAL A 668 -31.81 -1.80 -4.45
CA VAL A 668 -31.32 -2.24 -5.76
C VAL A 668 -30.11 -3.14 -5.53
N SER A 669 -30.22 -4.44 -5.86
CA SER A 669 -29.08 -5.35 -5.84
C SER A 669 -28.49 -5.50 -7.23
N TYR A 670 -27.17 -5.64 -7.31
CA TYR A 670 -26.40 -5.83 -8.53
C TYR A 670 -25.38 -6.95 -8.36
N GLN A 671 -25.36 -7.90 -9.30
CA GLN A 671 -24.34 -8.94 -9.39
C GLN A 671 -24.18 -9.39 -10.85
N ASP A 672 -22.95 -9.27 -11.39
CA ASP A 672 -22.57 -9.73 -12.74
C ASP A 672 -23.56 -9.31 -13.85
N GLY A 673 -23.94 -8.02 -13.86
CA GLY A 673 -24.86 -7.47 -14.85
C GLY A 673 -26.34 -7.72 -14.58
N LYS A 674 -26.70 -8.56 -13.61
CA LYS A 674 -28.08 -8.72 -13.14
C LYS A 674 -28.40 -7.64 -12.10
N VAL A 675 -29.55 -7.01 -12.24
CA VAL A 675 -30.09 -6.02 -11.30
C VAL A 675 -31.42 -6.55 -10.78
N GLN A 676 -31.64 -6.44 -9.47
CA GLN A 676 -32.93 -6.72 -8.85
C GLN A 676 -33.40 -5.48 -8.10
N LEU A 677 -34.65 -5.11 -8.35
CA LEU A 677 -35.36 -4.00 -7.73
C LEU A 677 -36.34 -4.58 -6.72
N SER A 678 -36.26 -4.15 -5.46
CA SER A 678 -37.13 -4.66 -4.39
C SER A 678 -37.74 -3.53 -3.60
N ASN A 679 -39.06 -3.58 -3.45
CA ASN A 679 -39.89 -2.61 -2.74
C ASN A 679 -39.62 -1.17 -3.19
N MET A 680 -39.48 -0.95 -4.51
CA MET A 680 -39.19 0.37 -5.04
C MET A 680 -40.42 1.26 -4.91
N ARG A 681 -40.21 2.48 -4.40
CA ARG A 681 -41.21 3.54 -4.31
C ARG A 681 -40.64 4.84 -4.83
N ALA A 682 -41.45 5.62 -5.52
CA ALA A 682 -41.10 6.97 -5.96
C ALA A 682 -42.35 7.84 -6.00
N SER A 683 -42.17 9.16 -6.05
CA SER A 683 -43.24 10.13 -6.21
C SER A 683 -42.97 11.11 -7.35
N HIS A 684 -44.04 11.65 -7.93
CA HIS A 684 -43.98 12.80 -8.84
C HIS A 684 -45.16 13.72 -8.50
N GLY A 685 -44.90 14.82 -7.78
CA GLY A 685 -45.97 15.63 -7.22
C GLY A 685 -46.86 14.80 -6.27
N GLN A 686 -48.12 14.57 -6.66
CA GLN A 686 -49.08 13.75 -5.90
C GLN A 686 -49.18 12.30 -6.36
N THR A 687 -48.55 11.94 -7.48
CA THR A 687 -48.54 10.58 -8.02
C THR A 687 -47.54 9.74 -7.23
N GLU A 688 -47.97 8.59 -6.72
CA GLU A 688 -47.10 7.60 -6.09
C GLU A 688 -46.90 6.41 -7.03
N ILE A 689 -45.67 5.92 -7.14
CA ILE A 689 -45.29 4.79 -7.99
C ILE A 689 -44.67 3.72 -7.09
N ARG A 690 -45.09 2.46 -7.25
CA ARG A 690 -44.56 1.31 -6.53
C ARG A 690 -44.30 0.16 -7.49
N THR A 691 -43.16 -0.51 -7.37
CA THR A 691 -42.84 -1.65 -8.24
C THR A 691 -41.75 -2.53 -7.66
N ASN A 692 -41.70 -3.78 -8.12
CA ASN A 692 -40.53 -4.64 -8.05
C ASN A 692 -40.02 -4.86 -9.46
N GLY A 693 -38.85 -5.45 -9.61
CA GLY A 693 -38.38 -5.76 -10.95
C GLY A 693 -37.03 -6.44 -10.99
N ASP A 694 -36.66 -6.82 -12.19
CA ASP A 694 -35.37 -7.40 -12.51
C ASP A 694 -34.87 -6.83 -13.83
N GLY A 695 -33.57 -6.90 -14.05
CA GLY A 695 -32.97 -6.47 -15.30
C GLY A 695 -31.62 -7.09 -15.53
N HIS A 696 -31.19 -7.05 -16.77
CA HIS A 696 -29.87 -7.53 -17.17
C HIS A 696 -29.20 -6.56 -18.13
N PHE A 697 -28.02 -6.08 -17.75
CA PHE A 697 -27.20 -5.14 -18.50
C PHE A 697 -25.94 -5.84 -18.99
N ARG A 698 -25.74 -5.89 -20.31
CA ARG A 698 -24.62 -6.59 -20.95
C ARG A 698 -23.51 -5.62 -21.36
N GLU A 699 -22.29 -6.13 -21.48
CA GLU A 699 -21.12 -5.35 -21.90
C GLU A 699 -21.24 -4.80 -23.34
N ASP A 700 -22.03 -5.44 -24.20
CA ASP A 700 -22.30 -4.99 -25.58
C ASP A 700 -23.25 -3.78 -25.66
N GLY A 701 -23.73 -3.29 -24.51
CA GLY A 701 -24.65 -2.17 -24.41
C GLY A 701 -26.13 -2.55 -24.55
N SER A 702 -26.45 -3.83 -24.79
CA SER A 702 -27.83 -4.31 -24.72
C SER A 702 -28.28 -4.46 -23.28
N TRP A 703 -29.57 -4.18 -23.03
CA TRP A 703 -30.17 -4.36 -21.72
C TRP A 703 -31.66 -4.65 -21.81
N ASN A 704 -32.18 -5.32 -20.78
CA ASN A 704 -33.61 -5.45 -20.54
C ASN A 704 -33.93 -5.19 -19.08
N VAL A 705 -35.09 -4.59 -18.82
CA VAL A 705 -35.61 -4.34 -17.47
C VAL A 705 -37.08 -4.69 -17.49
N ARG A 706 -37.52 -5.45 -16.49
CA ARG A 706 -38.89 -5.86 -16.27
C ARG A 706 -39.33 -5.32 -14.91
N LEU A 707 -40.44 -4.59 -14.91
CA LEU A 707 -41.11 -4.05 -13.74
C LEU A 707 -42.38 -4.86 -13.50
N GLU A 708 -42.47 -5.47 -12.34
CA GLU A 708 -43.58 -6.32 -11.92
C GLU A 708 -44.33 -5.67 -10.74
N GLY A 709 -45.63 -5.96 -10.67
CA GLY A 709 -46.49 -5.40 -9.63
C GLY A 709 -46.49 -3.86 -9.63
N LEU A 710 -46.39 -3.25 -10.82
CA LEU A 710 -46.42 -1.80 -10.96
C LEU A 710 -47.77 -1.29 -10.48
N ALA A 711 -47.74 -0.51 -9.42
CA ALA A 711 -48.90 0.21 -8.92
C ALA A 711 -48.62 1.71 -9.01
N VAL A 712 -49.59 2.46 -9.51
CA VAL A 712 -49.51 3.92 -9.60
C VAL A 712 -50.78 4.52 -9.07
N ASP A 713 -50.68 5.34 -8.02
CA ASP A 713 -51.82 6.00 -7.41
C ASP A 713 -51.86 7.47 -7.81
N ARG A 714 -53.08 7.99 -8.06
CA ARG A 714 -53.31 9.42 -8.43
C ARG A 714 -52.49 9.84 -9.65
N LEU A 715 -52.46 9.01 -10.69
CA LEU A 715 -51.88 9.36 -11.97
C LEU A 715 -52.75 10.45 -12.63
N MET A 716 -52.11 11.57 -12.96
CA MET A 716 -52.76 12.69 -13.66
C MET A 716 -52.13 12.86 -15.03
N ALA A 717 -52.95 12.89 -16.09
CA ALA A 717 -52.51 13.15 -17.46
C ALA A 717 -52.17 14.63 -17.68
N ARG A 718 -51.16 15.13 -16.97
CA ARG A 718 -50.63 16.49 -17.13
C ARG A 718 -49.62 16.55 -18.27
N ARG A 719 -49.20 17.77 -18.60
CA ARG A 719 -48.16 18.03 -19.60
C ARG A 719 -46.86 17.25 -19.33
N THR A 720 -46.44 17.10 -18.06
CA THR A 720 -45.22 16.35 -17.70
C THR A 720 -45.28 14.88 -18.12
N LEU A 721 -46.40 14.20 -17.86
CA LEU A 721 -46.62 12.82 -18.30
C LEU A 721 -46.75 12.76 -19.84
N THR A 722 -47.53 13.67 -20.42
CA THR A 722 -47.80 13.72 -21.87
C THR A 722 -46.52 13.93 -22.68
N ASP A 723 -45.64 14.83 -22.23
CA ASP A 723 -44.34 15.13 -22.82
C ASP A 723 -43.31 14.00 -22.59
N ALA A 724 -43.52 13.14 -21.58
CA ALA A 724 -42.68 11.97 -21.32
C ALA A 724 -43.07 10.74 -22.16
N LEU A 725 -44.33 10.66 -22.61
CA LEU A 725 -44.81 9.54 -23.42
C LEU A 725 -44.13 9.50 -24.80
N PRO A 726 -43.96 8.29 -25.38
CA PRO A 726 -43.57 8.11 -26.77
C PRO A 726 -44.46 8.92 -27.72
N PRO A 727 -43.93 9.50 -28.82
CA PRO A 727 -44.67 10.45 -29.67
C PRO A 727 -46.06 9.99 -30.14
N LYS A 728 -46.24 8.69 -30.39
CA LYS A 728 -47.53 8.14 -30.84
C LYS A 728 -48.54 8.00 -29.69
N LEU A 729 -48.11 7.54 -28.52
CA LEU A 729 -48.95 7.55 -27.31
C LEU A 729 -49.27 8.98 -26.87
N ARG A 730 -48.33 9.92 -27.05
CA ARG A 730 -48.57 11.34 -26.84
C ARG A 730 -49.72 11.85 -27.71
N LYS A 731 -49.70 11.58 -29.03
CA LYS A 731 -50.81 11.95 -29.92
C LYS A 731 -52.15 11.39 -29.46
N LEU A 732 -52.18 10.14 -29.02
CA LEU A 732 -53.41 9.52 -28.48
C LEU A 732 -53.90 10.25 -27.22
N ILE A 733 -53.02 10.55 -26.26
CA ILE A 733 -53.40 11.27 -25.03
C ILE A 733 -53.79 12.72 -25.33
N GLU A 734 -53.11 13.41 -26.24
CA GLU A 734 -53.47 14.76 -26.73
C GLU A 734 -54.80 14.76 -27.49
N TYR A 735 -55.15 13.63 -28.11
CA TYR A 735 -56.43 13.42 -28.77
C TYR A 735 -57.56 13.18 -27.76
N LEU A 736 -57.37 12.22 -26.86
CA LEU A 736 -58.33 11.80 -25.84
C LEU A 736 -58.56 12.87 -24.76
N LYS A 737 -57.54 13.70 -24.51
CA LYS A 737 -57.47 14.68 -23.41
C LYS A 737 -58.07 14.16 -22.10
N PRO A 738 -57.59 13.02 -21.60
CA PRO A 738 -58.12 12.45 -20.38
C PRO A 738 -57.89 13.42 -19.21
N SER A 739 -58.93 13.61 -18.40
CA SER A 739 -58.86 14.33 -17.13
C SER A 739 -59.51 13.51 -16.03
N GLY A 740 -59.24 13.82 -14.76
CA GLY A 740 -59.66 13.03 -13.61
C GLY A 740 -58.51 12.24 -12.98
N ALA A 741 -58.85 11.31 -12.08
CA ALA A 741 -57.89 10.49 -11.38
C ALA A 741 -57.79 9.10 -12.03
N PHE A 742 -56.56 8.71 -12.36
CA PHE A 742 -56.26 7.36 -12.85
C PHE A 742 -55.40 6.64 -11.82
N SER A 743 -55.57 5.32 -11.73
CA SER A 743 -54.62 4.48 -11.00
C SER A 743 -54.31 3.23 -11.81
N LEU A 744 -53.14 2.67 -11.57
CA LEU A 744 -52.70 1.41 -12.15
C LEU A 744 -52.55 0.39 -11.05
N SER A 745 -53.15 -0.78 -11.22
CA SER A 745 -53.03 -1.92 -10.31
C SER A 745 -52.28 -3.06 -10.98
N ASN A 746 -51.29 -3.62 -10.26
CA ASN A 746 -50.62 -4.87 -10.60
C ASN A 746 -50.11 -4.96 -12.06
N GLY A 747 -49.57 -3.85 -12.58
CA GLY A 747 -49.09 -3.77 -13.95
C GLY A 747 -47.76 -4.49 -14.18
N MET A 748 -47.56 -4.91 -15.41
CA MET A 748 -46.28 -5.40 -15.94
C MET A 748 -45.78 -4.44 -17.01
N LEU A 749 -44.56 -3.93 -16.87
CA LEU A 749 -43.86 -3.19 -17.92
C LEU A 749 -42.52 -3.85 -18.21
N SER A 750 -42.16 -3.97 -19.48
CA SER A 750 -40.83 -4.42 -19.88
C SER A 750 -40.23 -3.43 -20.86
N PHE A 751 -38.95 -3.12 -20.66
CA PHE A 751 -38.17 -2.26 -21.52
C PHE A 751 -36.95 -3.03 -22.00
N ALA A 752 -36.62 -2.93 -23.28
CA ALA A 752 -35.44 -3.57 -23.85
C ALA A 752 -34.75 -2.64 -24.84
N LYS A 753 -33.43 -2.64 -24.83
CA LYS A 753 -32.61 -1.98 -25.84
C LYS A 753 -31.67 -3.01 -26.46
N ALA A 754 -31.76 -3.17 -27.77
CA ALA A 754 -30.83 -4.00 -28.53
C ALA A 754 -29.42 -3.36 -28.61
N ARG A 755 -28.44 -4.15 -29.06
CA ARG A 755 -27.07 -3.67 -29.29
C ARG A 755 -27.07 -2.58 -30.39
N GLY A 756 -26.40 -1.45 -30.13
CA GLY A 756 -26.18 -0.39 -31.12
C GLY A 756 -26.43 1.03 -30.59
N ALA A 757 -25.64 2.00 -31.07
CA ALA A 757 -25.73 3.40 -30.62
C ALA A 757 -27.09 4.03 -30.92
N ASN A 758 -27.67 3.71 -32.08
CA ASN A 758 -28.96 4.23 -32.55
C ASN A 758 -30.15 3.29 -32.25
N ALA A 759 -29.94 2.22 -31.48
CA ALA A 759 -31.03 1.32 -31.12
C ALA A 759 -32.08 2.06 -30.27
N THR A 760 -33.34 1.98 -30.64
CA THR A 760 -34.47 2.51 -29.86
C THR A 760 -34.76 1.59 -28.67
N VAL A 761 -35.42 2.13 -27.64
CA VAL A 761 -35.94 1.33 -26.53
C VAL A 761 -37.30 0.77 -26.95
N ASP A 762 -37.40 -0.54 -26.96
CA ASP A 762 -38.65 -1.27 -27.11
C ASP A 762 -39.35 -1.34 -25.74
N ALA A 763 -40.67 -1.28 -25.75
CA ALA A 763 -41.48 -1.36 -24.54
C ALA A 763 -42.66 -2.33 -24.74
N ASP A 764 -42.94 -3.16 -23.75
CA ASP A 764 -44.13 -4.02 -23.68
C ASP A 764 -44.89 -3.72 -22.38
N TRP A 765 -46.22 -3.73 -22.43
CA TRP A 765 -47.08 -3.45 -21.27
C TRP A 765 -48.25 -4.42 -21.17
N ASP A 766 -48.63 -4.78 -19.95
CA ASP A 766 -49.90 -5.40 -19.57
C ASP A 766 -50.35 -4.72 -18.27
N VAL A 767 -51.30 -3.80 -18.38
CA VAL A 767 -51.69 -2.91 -17.28
C VAL A 767 -53.20 -2.80 -17.19
N GLU A 768 -53.69 -2.64 -15.96
CA GLU A 768 -55.09 -2.33 -15.69
C GLU A 768 -55.18 -0.86 -15.24
N LEU A 769 -55.88 -0.05 -16.01
CA LEU A 769 -56.09 1.36 -15.75
C LEU A 769 -57.47 1.55 -15.09
N ASN A 770 -57.47 1.89 -13.81
CA ASN A 770 -58.68 2.22 -13.08
C ASN A 770 -58.99 3.71 -13.23
N CYS A 771 -60.21 4.00 -13.66
CA CYS A 771 -60.73 5.34 -13.89
C CYS A 771 -61.64 5.72 -12.72
N VAL A 772 -61.39 6.88 -12.10
CA VAL A 772 -62.26 7.43 -11.05
C VAL A 772 -62.64 8.86 -11.45
N GLN A 773 -63.92 9.05 -11.78
CA GLN A 773 -64.47 10.31 -12.29
C GLN A 773 -63.64 10.85 -13.48
N ALA A 774 -63.25 9.95 -14.38
CA ALA A 774 -62.48 10.33 -15.54
C ALA A 774 -63.38 10.98 -16.60
N ASN A 775 -62.85 11.98 -17.32
CA ASN A 775 -63.51 12.59 -18.47
C ASN A 775 -62.61 12.49 -19.70
N LEU A 776 -63.21 12.26 -20.86
CA LEU A 776 -62.54 12.14 -22.16
C LEU A 776 -63.15 13.13 -23.15
N GLN A 777 -62.32 13.88 -23.88
CA GLN A 777 -62.76 14.87 -24.87
C GLN A 777 -62.29 14.47 -26.27
N THR A 778 -63.08 13.66 -26.98
CA THR A 778 -62.71 13.08 -28.29
C THR A 778 -63.58 13.60 -29.44
N GLY A 779 -64.21 14.76 -29.26
CA GLY A 779 -65.28 15.29 -30.12
C GLY A 779 -66.68 14.90 -29.65
N ILE A 780 -66.77 13.77 -28.94
CA ILE A 780 -67.84 13.40 -28.03
C ILE A 780 -67.25 13.51 -26.61
N GLU A 781 -67.90 14.29 -25.74
CA GLU A 781 -67.51 14.42 -24.34
C GLU A 781 -68.10 13.27 -23.53
N LEU A 782 -67.24 12.40 -23.02
CA LEU A 782 -67.60 11.36 -22.06
C LEU A 782 -67.25 11.87 -20.67
N HIS A 783 -68.24 11.87 -19.79
CA HIS A 783 -68.11 12.29 -18.41
C HIS A 783 -68.28 11.12 -17.45
N ASN A 784 -67.80 11.28 -16.21
CA ASN A 784 -68.02 10.33 -15.11
C ASN A 784 -67.67 8.89 -15.46
N VAL A 785 -66.56 8.69 -16.18
CA VAL A 785 -66.08 7.34 -16.51
C VAL A 785 -65.50 6.71 -15.24
N HIS A 786 -66.15 5.63 -14.81
CA HIS A 786 -65.76 4.81 -13.67
C HIS A 786 -65.62 3.35 -14.07
N GLY A 787 -64.57 2.69 -13.60
CA GLY A 787 -64.32 1.27 -13.83
C GLY A 787 -62.88 1.03 -14.27
N ALA A 788 -62.63 -0.11 -14.90
CA ALA A 788 -61.29 -0.56 -15.28
C ALA A 788 -61.15 -0.75 -16.79
N ILE A 789 -59.94 -0.48 -17.30
CA ILE A 789 -59.58 -0.75 -18.68
C ILE A 789 -58.27 -1.56 -18.67
N ARG A 790 -58.34 -2.81 -19.14
CA ARG A 790 -57.13 -3.62 -19.28
C ARG A 790 -56.49 -3.33 -20.63
N LEU A 791 -55.21 -3.01 -20.64
CA LEU A 791 -54.43 -2.64 -21.82
C LEU A 791 -53.18 -3.52 -21.92
N LYS A 792 -53.05 -4.25 -23.02
CA LYS A 792 -51.88 -5.07 -23.35
C LYS A 792 -51.34 -4.69 -24.72
N GLY A 793 -50.06 -4.38 -24.80
CA GLY A 793 -49.48 -3.85 -26.03
C GLY A 793 -47.97 -3.77 -26.03
N PHE A 794 -47.43 -3.22 -27.11
CA PHE A 794 -46.01 -3.00 -27.29
C PHE A 794 -45.72 -1.76 -28.16
N SER A 795 -44.50 -1.25 -28.05
CA SER A 795 -43.92 -0.21 -28.90
C SER A 795 -42.52 -0.66 -29.32
N ARG A 796 -42.30 -0.83 -30.63
CA ARG A 796 -41.03 -1.24 -31.24
C ARG A 796 -40.74 -0.38 -32.46
N GLY A 797 -39.75 0.51 -32.33
CA GLY A 797 -39.46 1.53 -33.35
C GLY A 797 -40.72 2.32 -33.73
N GLU A 798 -41.14 2.23 -34.99
CA GLU A 798 -42.33 2.90 -35.50
C GLU A 798 -43.65 2.17 -35.14
N GLN A 799 -43.63 0.89 -34.75
CA GLN A 799 -44.86 0.14 -34.48
C GLN A 799 -45.29 0.28 -33.02
N SER A 800 -46.49 0.79 -32.77
CA SER A 800 -47.11 0.77 -31.44
C SER A 800 -48.56 0.31 -31.55
N VAL A 801 -48.91 -0.68 -30.73
CA VAL A 801 -50.21 -1.36 -30.75
C VAL A 801 -50.62 -1.65 -29.31
N THR A 802 -51.88 -1.39 -28.99
CA THR A 802 -52.52 -1.75 -27.72
C THR A 802 -53.83 -2.46 -28.02
N ALA A 803 -54.02 -3.63 -27.43
CA ALA A 803 -55.30 -4.33 -27.35
C ALA A 803 -55.81 -4.31 -25.91
N GLY A 804 -57.11 -4.46 -25.70
CA GLY A 804 -57.64 -4.42 -24.35
C GLY A 804 -59.09 -4.83 -24.21
N GLU A 805 -59.55 -4.76 -22.97
CA GLU A 805 -60.94 -4.98 -22.59
C GLU A 805 -61.41 -3.79 -21.74
N LEU A 806 -62.58 -3.28 -22.08
CA LEU A 806 -63.33 -2.33 -21.29
C LEU A 806 -64.13 -3.08 -20.23
N ALA A 807 -64.03 -2.63 -18.99
CA ALA A 807 -64.89 -3.03 -17.88
C ALA A 807 -65.28 -1.74 -17.12
N ILE A 808 -66.04 -0.89 -17.80
CA ILE A 808 -66.44 0.41 -17.29
C ILE A 808 -67.79 0.25 -16.61
N ASP A 809 -67.84 0.52 -15.31
CA ASP A 809 -69.05 0.42 -14.49
C ASP A 809 -70.09 1.45 -14.95
N THR A 810 -69.66 2.68 -15.19
CA THR A 810 -70.52 3.79 -15.63
C THR A 810 -69.77 4.76 -16.54
N ALA A 811 -70.46 5.29 -17.55
CA ALA A 811 -70.03 6.48 -18.29
C ALA A 811 -71.24 7.31 -18.71
N THR A 812 -71.09 8.62 -18.81
CA THR A 812 -72.17 9.55 -19.19
C THR A 812 -71.84 10.24 -20.51
N PHE A 813 -72.80 10.26 -21.43
CA PHE A 813 -72.74 11.02 -22.68
C PHE A 813 -74.05 11.77 -22.90
N GLN A 814 -74.01 13.09 -23.10
CA GLN A 814 -75.21 13.94 -23.32
C GLN A 814 -76.30 13.68 -22.27
N ASP A 815 -75.91 13.66 -20.99
CA ASP A 815 -76.75 13.36 -19.83
C ASP A 815 -77.39 11.96 -19.80
N ILE A 816 -77.01 11.08 -20.72
CA ILE A 816 -77.40 9.66 -20.72
C ILE A 816 -76.33 8.85 -20.00
N GLN A 817 -76.73 8.15 -18.95
CA GLN A 817 -75.85 7.22 -18.23
C GLN A 817 -75.90 5.83 -18.87
N PHE A 818 -74.73 5.34 -19.27
CA PHE A 818 -74.50 3.96 -19.65
C PHE A 818 -73.84 3.24 -18.49
N THR A 819 -74.29 2.02 -18.19
CA THR A 819 -73.74 1.19 -17.11
C THR A 819 -73.30 -0.17 -17.65
N GLU A 820 -72.45 -0.90 -16.91
CA GLU A 820 -71.96 -2.25 -17.30
C GLU A 820 -71.39 -2.27 -18.74
N ILE A 821 -70.52 -1.31 -19.06
CA ILE A 821 -69.93 -1.16 -20.40
C ILE A 821 -68.76 -2.12 -20.54
N HIS A 822 -68.96 -3.17 -21.33
CA HIS A 822 -67.99 -4.23 -21.56
C HIS A 822 -67.66 -4.36 -23.04
N GLY A 823 -66.39 -4.58 -23.37
CA GLY A 823 -66.05 -4.94 -24.73
C GLY A 823 -64.59 -4.77 -25.12
N PRO A 824 -64.20 -5.40 -26.23
CA PRO A 824 -62.82 -5.37 -26.71
C PRO A 824 -62.48 -4.00 -27.31
N LEU A 825 -61.24 -3.57 -27.11
CA LEU A 825 -60.67 -2.38 -27.74
C LEU A 825 -59.36 -2.71 -28.45
N TRP A 826 -59.06 -1.95 -29.50
CA TRP A 826 -57.81 -2.01 -30.24
C TRP A 826 -57.39 -0.60 -30.62
N VAL A 827 -56.12 -0.27 -30.38
CA VAL A 827 -55.54 1.02 -30.71
C VAL A 827 -54.21 0.79 -31.42
N ASP A 828 -54.06 1.41 -32.58
CA ASP A 828 -52.78 1.49 -33.29
C ASP A 828 -52.49 2.93 -33.71
N GLN A 829 -51.60 3.11 -34.69
CA GLN A 829 -51.11 4.43 -35.09
C GLN A 829 -52.14 5.29 -35.81
N GLY A 830 -53.17 4.68 -36.40
CA GLY A 830 -54.15 5.39 -37.22
C GLY A 830 -55.58 5.20 -36.75
N GLN A 831 -55.86 4.21 -35.90
CA GLN A 831 -57.23 3.84 -35.55
C GLN A 831 -57.36 3.45 -34.07
N CYS A 832 -58.52 3.77 -33.50
CA CYS A 832 -59.02 3.29 -32.23
C CYS A 832 -60.36 2.60 -32.50
N LEU A 833 -60.42 1.29 -32.33
CA LEU A 833 -61.57 0.44 -32.65
C LEU A 833 -62.11 -0.15 -31.36
N PHE A 834 -63.43 -0.21 -31.25
CA PHE A 834 -64.14 -0.80 -30.13
C PHE A 834 -65.22 -1.76 -30.63
N GLY A 835 -65.31 -2.92 -30.00
CA GLY A 835 -66.19 -4.00 -30.44
C GLY A 835 -65.58 -4.85 -31.56
N SER A 836 -66.36 -5.14 -32.59
CA SER A 836 -66.04 -6.19 -33.57
C SER A 836 -64.86 -5.83 -34.48
N GLY A 837 -64.60 -4.53 -34.70
CA GLY A 837 -63.40 -4.04 -35.37
C GLY A 837 -62.13 -4.42 -34.59
N ALA A 838 -62.16 -4.32 -33.26
CA ALA A 838 -61.03 -4.66 -32.40
C ALA A 838 -60.70 -6.15 -32.41
N THR A 839 -61.71 -7.03 -32.36
CA THR A 839 -61.45 -8.48 -32.41
C THR A 839 -61.04 -8.95 -33.78
N ARG A 840 -61.57 -8.34 -34.86
CA ARG A 840 -61.14 -8.63 -36.24
C ARG A 840 -59.66 -8.35 -36.44
N ARG A 841 -59.15 -7.22 -35.93
CA ARG A 841 -57.71 -6.90 -35.98
C ARG A 841 -56.85 -7.92 -35.24
N GLN A 842 -57.39 -8.49 -34.17
CA GLN A 842 -56.71 -9.51 -33.35
C GLN A 842 -56.90 -10.94 -33.86
N GLY A 843 -57.71 -11.18 -34.90
CA GLY A 843 -58.06 -12.53 -35.33
C GLY A 843 -58.91 -13.32 -34.33
N LEU A 844 -59.68 -12.62 -33.48
CA LEU A 844 -60.52 -13.20 -32.43
C LEU A 844 -62.00 -13.27 -32.86
N PRO A 845 -62.84 -14.09 -32.18
CA PRO A 845 -64.28 -14.12 -32.41
C PRO A 845 -64.91 -12.71 -32.33
N LEU A 846 -65.86 -12.42 -33.22
CA LEU A 846 -66.54 -11.12 -33.27
C LEU A 846 -67.30 -10.89 -31.96
N ARG A 847 -66.92 -9.84 -31.23
CA ARG A 847 -67.60 -9.38 -30.02
C ARG A 847 -67.84 -7.90 -30.15
N ARG A 848 -69.04 -7.44 -29.84
CA ARG A 848 -69.42 -6.03 -29.81
C ARG A 848 -69.24 -5.46 -28.41
N ILE A 849 -69.24 -4.13 -28.29
CA ILE A 849 -69.43 -3.48 -27.00
C ILE A 849 -70.83 -3.81 -26.51
N GLN A 850 -70.96 -4.13 -25.23
CA GLN A 850 -72.22 -4.32 -24.52
C GLN A 850 -72.33 -3.26 -23.42
N ALA A 851 -73.51 -2.70 -23.21
CA ALA A 851 -73.79 -1.78 -22.13
C ALA A 851 -75.27 -1.84 -21.77
N LYS A 852 -75.64 -1.26 -20.63
CA LYS A 852 -77.04 -1.02 -20.25
C LYS A 852 -77.37 0.46 -20.27
N VAL A 853 -78.58 0.79 -20.70
CA VAL A 853 -79.14 2.15 -20.67
C VAL A 853 -80.64 2.08 -20.43
N TYR A 854 -81.13 2.81 -19.42
CA TYR A 854 -82.55 2.79 -19.03
C TYR A 854 -83.16 1.37 -18.93
N ASP A 855 -82.47 0.44 -18.25
CA ASP A 855 -82.86 -0.98 -18.11
C ASP A 855 -82.78 -1.85 -19.39
N GLY A 856 -82.48 -1.26 -20.55
CA GLY A 856 -82.30 -1.97 -21.82
C GLY A 856 -80.84 -2.31 -22.12
N ASP A 857 -80.64 -3.26 -23.04
CA ASP A 857 -79.32 -3.69 -23.51
C ASP A 857 -78.92 -2.92 -24.77
N VAL A 858 -77.68 -2.42 -24.80
CA VAL A 858 -77.04 -1.76 -25.93
C VAL A 858 -75.93 -2.67 -26.44
N ILE A 859 -75.92 -2.90 -27.75
CA ILE A 859 -74.75 -3.43 -28.45
C ILE A 859 -74.23 -2.41 -29.44
N ALA A 860 -72.92 -2.18 -29.47
CA ALA A 860 -72.32 -1.17 -30.33
C ALA A 860 -70.96 -1.59 -30.92
N ASP A 861 -70.69 -1.06 -32.11
CA ASP A 861 -69.37 -1.03 -32.75
C ASP A 861 -68.99 0.43 -32.95
N VAL A 862 -67.77 0.82 -32.56
CA VAL A 862 -67.29 2.20 -32.67
C VAL A 862 -65.89 2.21 -33.26
N ASP A 863 -65.71 2.95 -34.35
CA ASP A 863 -64.43 3.11 -35.03
C ASP A 863 -64.05 4.59 -35.04
N VAL A 864 -62.81 4.89 -34.66
CA VAL A 864 -62.25 6.24 -34.64
C VAL A 864 -60.93 6.25 -35.40
N SER A 865 -60.82 7.08 -36.43
CA SER A 865 -59.57 7.37 -37.13
C SER A 865 -58.85 8.56 -36.48
N LEU A 866 -57.54 8.43 -36.33
CA LEU A 866 -56.65 9.39 -35.65
C LEU A 866 -55.83 10.23 -36.66
N ASP A 867 -56.45 10.61 -37.78
CA ASP A 867 -55.86 11.49 -38.80
C ASP A 867 -55.79 12.96 -38.34
N VAL A 868 -55.25 13.86 -39.19
CA VAL A 868 -55.17 15.30 -38.93
C VAL A 868 -56.53 15.89 -38.51
N VAL A 869 -57.60 15.42 -39.13
CA VAL A 869 -58.98 15.64 -38.69
C VAL A 869 -59.56 14.29 -38.33
N PRO A 870 -59.87 14.03 -37.04
CA PRO A 870 -60.40 12.75 -36.62
C PRO A 870 -61.75 12.48 -37.28
N GLN A 871 -62.02 11.23 -37.59
CA GLN A 871 -63.33 10.79 -38.05
C GLN A 871 -63.79 9.64 -37.18
N TYR A 872 -65.04 9.67 -36.75
CA TYR A 872 -65.62 8.63 -35.92
C TYR A 872 -66.92 8.12 -36.55
N SER A 873 -67.14 6.82 -36.42
CA SER A 873 -68.37 6.15 -36.82
C SER A 873 -68.81 5.20 -35.72
N ALA A 874 -70.11 5.17 -35.44
CA ALA A 874 -70.69 4.28 -34.44
C ALA A 874 -71.96 3.65 -34.99
N ILE A 875 -72.10 2.34 -34.79
CA ILE A 875 -73.31 1.58 -35.07
C ILE A 875 -73.77 1.00 -33.75
N ALA A 876 -74.98 1.36 -33.32
CA ALA A 876 -75.54 0.92 -32.05
C ALA A 876 -76.96 0.36 -32.24
N MET A 877 -77.29 -0.65 -31.44
CA MET A 877 -78.63 -1.21 -31.32
C MET A 877 -79.00 -1.27 -29.85
N LEU A 878 -80.15 -0.72 -29.52
CA LEU A 878 -80.76 -0.72 -28.20
C LEU A 878 -81.99 -1.62 -28.22
N THR A 879 -82.15 -2.47 -27.21
CA THR A 879 -83.33 -3.32 -27.04
C THR A 879 -83.86 -3.26 -25.61
N GLY A 880 -85.16 -3.04 -25.47
CA GLY A 880 -85.86 -3.18 -24.19
C GLY A 880 -85.67 -2.02 -23.21
N ALA A 881 -85.26 -0.83 -23.66
CA ALA A 881 -85.15 0.34 -22.79
C ALA A 881 -86.53 0.77 -22.25
N SER A 882 -86.60 1.10 -20.96
CA SER A 882 -87.79 1.61 -20.30
C SER A 882 -88.08 3.04 -20.73
N MET A 883 -89.20 3.24 -21.43
CA MET A 883 -89.66 4.59 -21.80
C MET A 883 -89.95 5.42 -20.55
N GLN A 884 -90.52 4.82 -19.51
CA GLN A 884 -90.84 5.49 -18.25
C GLN A 884 -89.59 6.07 -17.61
N ARG A 885 -88.52 5.27 -17.54
CA ARG A 885 -87.24 5.69 -16.96
C ARG A 885 -86.59 6.79 -17.79
N LEU A 886 -86.58 6.65 -19.12
CA LEU A 886 -86.09 7.67 -20.05
C LEU A 886 -86.84 9.01 -19.88
N MET A 887 -88.17 8.99 -19.84
CA MET A 887 -88.98 10.21 -19.70
C MET A 887 -88.76 10.92 -18.36
N LYS A 888 -88.61 10.13 -17.28
CA LYS A 888 -88.38 10.64 -15.93
C LYS A 888 -86.97 11.19 -15.73
N GLU A 889 -85.95 10.47 -16.19
CA GLU A 889 -84.54 10.83 -15.94
C GLU A 889 -83.99 11.85 -16.95
N ARG A 890 -84.42 11.81 -18.22
CA ARG A 890 -83.86 12.67 -19.27
C ARG A 890 -84.72 13.89 -19.59
N ILE A 891 -86.04 13.70 -19.68
CA ILE A 891 -86.96 14.74 -20.18
C ILE A 891 -87.64 15.50 -19.04
N ASN A 892 -87.53 15.03 -17.79
CA ASN A 892 -88.26 15.55 -16.62
C ASN A 892 -89.78 15.65 -16.87
N GLY A 893 -90.34 14.69 -17.61
CA GLY A 893 -91.77 14.67 -17.93
C GLY A 893 -92.64 14.40 -16.70
N GLN A 894 -93.77 15.11 -16.59
CA GLN A 894 -94.77 14.89 -15.52
C GLN A 894 -95.77 13.75 -15.84
N LEU A 895 -95.73 13.22 -17.07
CA LEU A 895 -96.66 12.20 -17.57
C LEU A 895 -96.07 10.79 -17.45
N ASP A 896 -96.86 9.83 -16.96
CA ASP A 896 -96.46 8.44 -16.72
C ASP A 896 -96.50 7.60 -18.01
N TYR A 897 -95.59 7.88 -18.95
CA TYR A 897 -95.47 7.13 -20.19
C TYR A 897 -94.86 5.74 -19.94
N GLN A 898 -95.54 4.69 -20.38
CA GLN A 898 -95.05 3.31 -20.31
C GLN A 898 -94.72 2.79 -21.71
N GLY A 899 -93.79 1.84 -21.80
CA GLY A 899 -93.42 1.15 -23.04
C GLY A 899 -91.97 0.67 -23.05
N LYS A 900 -91.68 -0.25 -23.98
CA LYS A 900 -90.32 -0.74 -24.25
C LYS A 900 -89.83 -0.16 -25.57
N LEU A 901 -88.66 0.45 -25.52
CA LEU A 901 -88.01 1.10 -26.64
C LEU A 901 -86.92 0.19 -27.21
N ALA A 902 -86.96 -0.01 -28.52
CA ALA A 902 -85.87 -0.55 -29.32
C ALA A 902 -85.43 0.51 -30.34
N ALA A 903 -84.12 0.63 -30.57
CA ALA A 903 -83.61 1.59 -31.54
C ALA A 903 -82.38 1.05 -32.27
N THR A 904 -82.24 1.41 -33.54
CA THR A 904 -81.00 1.25 -34.30
C THR A 904 -80.47 2.62 -34.67
N LEU A 905 -79.16 2.81 -34.59
CA LEU A 905 -78.52 4.09 -34.80
C LEU A 905 -77.19 3.89 -35.52
N THR A 906 -77.01 4.61 -36.62
CA THR A 906 -75.73 4.78 -37.31
C THR A 906 -75.34 6.25 -37.23
N LEU A 907 -74.17 6.53 -36.65
CA LEU A 907 -73.60 7.86 -36.48
C LEU A 907 -72.25 7.95 -37.17
N ASN A 908 -71.98 9.11 -37.77
CA ASN A 908 -70.68 9.49 -38.33
C ASN A 908 -70.38 10.95 -37.97
N GLY A 909 -69.12 11.31 -37.83
CA GLY A 909 -68.72 12.69 -37.61
C GLY A 909 -67.24 12.95 -37.88
N LYS A 910 -66.89 14.24 -37.95
CA LYS A 910 -65.52 14.71 -38.24
C LYS A 910 -65.09 15.85 -37.33
N GLY A 911 -63.87 15.80 -36.82
CA GLY A 911 -63.34 16.84 -35.94
C GLY A 911 -63.89 16.74 -34.51
N ARG A 912 -63.94 17.88 -33.82
CA ARG A 912 -64.23 17.97 -32.38
C ARG A 912 -65.55 18.68 -32.04
N SER A 913 -66.44 18.86 -33.01
CA SER A 913 -67.69 19.60 -32.85
C SER A 913 -68.88 18.74 -33.26
N LEU A 914 -69.99 18.86 -32.53
CA LEU A 914 -71.27 18.26 -32.91
C LEU A 914 -71.82 18.78 -34.23
N ALA A 915 -71.32 19.91 -34.76
CA ALA A 915 -71.79 20.50 -36.02
C ALA A 915 -71.61 19.58 -37.23
N THR A 916 -70.65 18.66 -37.20
CA THR A 916 -70.37 17.70 -38.28
C THR A 916 -71.00 16.34 -38.04
N LEU A 917 -71.75 16.17 -36.94
CA LEU A 917 -72.41 14.93 -36.60
C LEU A 917 -73.54 14.66 -37.61
N ALA A 918 -73.50 13.50 -38.23
CA ALA A 918 -74.52 13.05 -39.16
C ALA A 918 -74.90 11.61 -38.83
N GLY A 919 -76.17 11.28 -38.92
CA GLY A 919 -76.61 9.91 -38.64
C GLY A 919 -78.01 9.63 -39.09
N TYR A 920 -78.40 8.37 -38.97
CA TYR A 920 -79.75 7.92 -39.22
C TYR A 920 -80.07 6.73 -38.33
N GLY A 921 -81.35 6.53 -38.07
CA GLY A 921 -81.78 5.44 -37.22
C GLY A 921 -83.28 5.22 -37.28
N GLU A 922 -83.68 4.13 -36.64
CA GLU A 922 -85.08 3.76 -36.48
C GLU A 922 -85.34 3.54 -34.99
N VAL A 923 -86.45 4.06 -34.48
CA VAL A 923 -86.94 3.82 -33.12
C VAL A 923 -88.28 3.13 -33.22
N GLN A 924 -88.43 2.06 -32.45
CA GLN A 924 -89.69 1.37 -32.25
C GLN A 924 -90.00 1.34 -30.76
N ILE A 925 -91.20 1.80 -30.39
CA ILE A 925 -91.72 1.70 -29.04
C ILE A 925 -92.90 0.74 -29.10
N THR A 926 -92.85 -0.34 -28.32
CA THR A 926 -93.91 -1.34 -28.19
C THR A 926 -94.47 -1.32 -26.78
N GLU A 927 -95.69 -1.84 -26.60
CA GLU A 927 -96.39 -1.78 -25.30
C GLU A 927 -96.53 -0.33 -24.81
N ALA A 928 -96.62 0.61 -25.75
CA ALA A 928 -96.63 2.03 -25.45
C ALA A 928 -97.98 2.41 -24.81
N ASN A 929 -97.92 3.28 -23.80
CA ASN A 929 -99.10 3.99 -23.29
C ASN A 929 -98.88 5.48 -23.49
N ILE A 930 -99.14 5.95 -24.71
CA ILE A 930 -98.94 7.33 -25.11
C ILE A 930 -100.31 7.90 -25.48
N TYR A 931 -100.77 8.88 -24.72
CA TYR A 931 -102.02 9.64 -24.90
C TYR A 931 -103.32 8.87 -24.55
N GLU A 932 -104.18 9.49 -23.74
CA GLU A 932 -105.52 9.00 -23.43
C GLU A 932 -106.55 9.59 -24.40
N LEU A 933 -107.39 8.74 -24.99
CA LEU A 933 -108.44 9.21 -25.90
C LEU A 933 -109.55 9.92 -25.11
N PRO A 934 -110.12 11.04 -25.63
CA PRO A 934 -111.38 11.56 -25.13
C PRO A 934 -112.44 10.44 -25.13
N ILE A 935 -113.20 10.32 -24.03
CA ILE A 935 -114.12 9.20 -23.73
C ILE A 935 -115.08 8.87 -24.90
N LEU A 936 -115.48 9.87 -25.70
CA LEU A 936 -116.32 9.68 -26.89
C LEU A 936 -115.69 8.79 -27.98
N VAL A 937 -114.35 8.78 -28.11
CA VAL A 937 -113.63 8.03 -29.14
C VAL A 937 -113.42 6.57 -28.72
N SER A 938 -113.19 6.28 -27.43
CA SER A 938 -113.08 4.90 -26.91
C SER A 938 -114.40 4.14 -26.96
N MET A 939 -115.55 4.83 -27.05
CA MET A 939 -116.85 4.20 -27.26
C MET A 939 -117.06 3.67 -28.69
N LEU A 940 -116.34 4.18 -29.70
CA LEU A 940 -116.41 3.66 -31.08
C LEU A 940 -115.85 2.22 -31.19
N SER A 941 -114.95 1.82 -30.29
CA SER A 941 -114.43 0.44 -30.20
C SER A 941 -115.53 -0.59 -29.84
N VAL A 942 -116.51 -0.17 -29.03
CA VAL A 942 -117.62 -1.02 -28.58
C VAL A 942 -118.53 -1.42 -29.74
N LEU A 943 -118.69 -0.53 -30.73
CA LEU A 943 -119.43 -0.82 -31.97
C LEU A 943 -118.70 -1.82 -32.88
N ARG A 944 -117.42 -2.09 -32.63
CA ARG A 944 -116.56 -3.00 -33.41
C ARG A 944 -116.20 -4.30 -32.71
N ASN A 945 -116.84 -4.60 -31.58
CA ASN A 945 -116.65 -5.85 -30.83
C ASN A 945 -115.21 -6.05 -30.29
N GLU A 946 -114.49 -4.95 -30.02
CA GLU A 946 -113.20 -4.94 -29.35
C GLU A 946 -113.36 -4.41 -27.92
N THR A 947 -112.53 -4.88 -26.98
CA THR A 947 -112.52 -4.38 -25.59
C THR A 947 -112.23 -2.88 -25.58
N PRO A 948 -113.01 -2.04 -24.86
CA PRO A 948 -112.77 -0.61 -24.80
C PRO A 948 -111.43 -0.33 -24.11
N GLU A 949 -110.49 0.26 -24.85
CA GLU A 949 -109.18 0.65 -24.34
C GLU A 949 -109.11 2.17 -24.16
N SER A 950 -108.57 2.63 -23.03
CA SER A 950 -108.42 4.06 -22.71
C SER A 950 -107.21 4.71 -23.38
N THR A 951 -106.31 3.92 -23.95
CA THR A 951 -105.01 4.37 -24.48
C THR A 951 -105.04 4.44 -26.01
N ALA A 952 -104.53 5.55 -26.57
CA ALA A 952 -104.65 5.83 -28.00
C ALA A 952 -103.66 5.05 -28.85
N PHE A 953 -102.39 4.96 -28.43
CA PHE A 953 -101.30 4.45 -29.27
C PHE A 953 -100.47 3.39 -28.54
N LYS A 954 -100.44 2.17 -29.11
CA LYS A 954 -99.72 1.01 -28.55
C LYS A 954 -98.35 0.78 -29.15
N GLN A 955 -98.10 1.33 -30.33
CA GLN A 955 -96.82 1.23 -31.01
C GLN A 955 -96.44 2.58 -31.62
N VAL A 956 -95.16 2.94 -31.52
CA VAL A 956 -94.58 4.10 -32.21
C VAL A 956 -93.45 3.62 -33.09
N ASP A 957 -93.50 3.94 -34.36
CA ASP A 957 -92.40 3.69 -35.30
C ASP A 957 -91.88 5.03 -35.81
N SER A 958 -90.58 5.28 -35.65
CA SER A 958 -89.93 6.51 -36.08
C SER A 958 -88.70 6.21 -36.91
N LYS A 959 -88.56 6.88 -38.06
CA LYS A 959 -87.31 6.94 -38.82
C LYS A 959 -86.78 8.36 -38.75
N PHE A 960 -85.52 8.50 -38.36
CA PHE A 960 -84.92 9.80 -38.13
C PHE A 960 -83.54 9.92 -38.76
N ARG A 961 -83.17 11.16 -39.06
CA ARG A 961 -81.82 11.56 -39.47
C ARG A 961 -81.30 12.66 -38.56
N ILE A 962 -80.04 12.55 -38.17
CA ILE A 962 -79.33 13.54 -37.37
C ILE A 962 -78.44 14.33 -38.32
N GLN A 963 -78.46 15.66 -38.20
CA GLN A 963 -77.52 16.55 -38.89
C GLN A 963 -77.21 17.74 -37.97
N GLY A 964 -75.97 17.83 -37.51
CA GLY A 964 -75.56 18.78 -36.49
C GLY A 964 -76.30 18.52 -35.17
N GLN A 965 -76.98 19.55 -34.67
CA GLN A 965 -77.81 19.50 -33.44
C GLN A 965 -79.31 19.28 -33.71
N HIS A 966 -79.68 18.98 -34.97
CA HIS A 966 -81.07 18.73 -35.37
C HIS A 966 -81.31 17.25 -35.66
N ILE A 967 -82.48 16.78 -35.25
CA ILE A 967 -83.03 15.45 -35.49
C ILE A 967 -84.26 15.63 -36.37
N TYR A 968 -84.12 15.30 -37.65
CA TYR A 968 -85.21 15.27 -38.61
C TYR A 968 -85.95 13.95 -38.47
N LEU A 969 -87.22 14.00 -38.10
CA LEU A 969 -88.12 12.85 -38.03
C LEU A 969 -88.79 12.71 -39.39
N ASP A 970 -88.14 11.98 -40.30
CA ASP A 970 -88.64 11.75 -41.66
C ASP A 970 -89.96 10.95 -41.65
N GLN A 971 -90.12 10.11 -40.63
CA GLN A 971 -91.34 9.35 -40.36
C GLN A 971 -91.53 9.24 -38.84
N LEU A 972 -92.72 9.55 -38.33
CA LEU A 972 -93.11 9.36 -36.94
C LEU A 972 -94.56 8.90 -36.88
N ASN A 973 -94.75 7.60 -36.74
CA ASN A 973 -96.06 6.97 -36.80
C ASN A 973 -96.47 6.47 -35.42
N PHE A 974 -97.57 7.01 -34.90
CA PHE A 974 -98.24 6.45 -33.73
C PHE A 974 -99.37 5.53 -34.21
N LYS A 975 -99.30 4.25 -33.83
CA LYS A 975 -100.25 3.22 -34.24
C LYS A 975 -101.16 2.84 -33.08
N GLY A 976 -102.47 2.98 -33.30
CA GLY A 976 -103.53 2.64 -32.37
C GLY A 976 -104.59 1.76 -33.03
N ASN A 977 -105.43 1.10 -32.23
CA ASN A 977 -106.53 0.26 -32.75
C ASN A 977 -107.64 1.11 -33.41
N ALA A 978 -107.96 2.28 -32.85
CA ALA A 978 -108.99 3.17 -33.37
C ALA A 978 -108.46 4.17 -34.42
N ILE A 979 -107.33 4.82 -34.13
CA ILE A 979 -106.73 5.90 -34.93
C ILE A 979 -105.22 5.68 -35.00
N SER A 980 -104.61 5.95 -36.15
CA SER A 980 -103.16 6.07 -36.30
C SER A 980 -102.79 7.49 -36.72
N LEU A 981 -101.71 8.04 -36.16
CA LEU A 981 -101.17 9.34 -36.56
C LEU A 981 -99.91 9.11 -37.38
N LEU A 982 -99.89 9.63 -38.61
CA LEU A 982 -98.71 9.64 -39.46
C LEU A 982 -98.11 11.04 -39.41
N GLY A 983 -96.89 11.16 -38.91
CA GLY A 983 -96.24 12.44 -38.72
C GLY A 983 -94.84 12.52 -39.28
N ARG A 984 -94.38 13.76 -39.37
CA ARG A 984 -93.02 14.15 -39.72
C ARG A 984 -92.68 15.46 -39.05
N GLY A 985 -91.41 15.79 -38.95
CA GLY A 985 -90.99 17.08 -38.42
C GLY A 985 -89.54 17.08 -37.98
N GLU A 986 -89.24 17.95 -37.03
CA GLU A 986 -87.90 18.07 -36.48
C GLU A 986 -87.93 18.28 -34.97
N MET A 987 -86.83 17.85 -34.35
CA MET A 987 -86.52 18.09 -32.94
C MET A 987 -85.06 18.52 -32.84
N ASN A 988 -84.72 19.49 -32.01
CA ASN A 988 -83.31 19.78 -31.70
C ASN A 988 -82.86 19.08 -30.39
N PHE A 989 -81.56 19.13 -30.09
CA PHE A 989 -81.02 18.48 -28.88
C PHE A 989 -81.51 19.14 -27.57
N ASP A 990 -82.02 20.38 -27.62
CA ASP A 990 -82.69 21.06 -26.51
C ASP A 990 -84.16 20.61 -26.34
N HIS A 991 -84.56 19.52 -27.01
CA HIS A 991 -85.90 18.92 -26.96
C HIS A 991 -87.02 19.83 -27.47
N GLN A 992 -86.73 20.87 -28.26
CA GLN A 992 -87.76 21.67 -28.92
C GLN A 992 -88.34 20.89 -30.10
N LEU A 993 -89.66 20.85 -30.18
CA LEU A 993 -90.42 20.08 -31.16
C LEU A 993 -91.06 20.99 -32.20
N ASN A 994 -91.05 20.54 -33.45
CA ASN A 994 -91.90 21.06 -34.50
C ASN A 994 -92.37 19.89 -35.37
N LEU A 995 -93.53 19.33 -35.03
CA LEU A 995 -94.08 18.12 -35.63
C LEU A 995 -95.42 18.40 -36.29
N GLU A 996 -95.66 17.75 -37.42
CA GLU A 996 -96.93 17.75 -38.12
C GLU A 996 -97.43 16.30 -38.21
N PHE A 997 -98.69 16.07 -37.83
CA PHE A 997 -99.35 14.78 -37.89
C PHE A 997 -100.64 14.86 -38.70
N HIS A 998 -100.93 13.77 -39.40
CA HIS A 998 -102.21 13.53 -40.06
C HIS A 998 -102.85 12.26 -39.48
N ALA A 999 -104.10 12.38 -39.03
CA ALA A 999 -104.85 11.24 -38.50
C ALA A 999 -105.42 10.37 -39.63
N VAL A 1000 -105.22 9.06 -39.52
CA VAL A 1000 -105.78 8.03 -40.41
C VAL A 1000 -106.59 7.05 -39.57
N VAL A 1001 -107.81 6.74 -40.02
CA VAL A 1001 -108.75 5.87 -39.28
C VAL A 1001 -108.67 4.44 -39.83
N GLY A 1002 -108.38 3.46 -38.96
CA GLY A 1002 -108.42 2.02 -39.26
C GLY A 1002 -107.08 1.34 -39.59
N ARG A 1003 -107.03 0.01 -39.43
CA ARG A 1003 -105.88 -0.85 -39.80
C ARG A 1003 -105.78 -1.00 -41.31
N ASN A 1004 -104.77 -0.37 -41.92
CA ASN A 1004 -104.46 -0.58 -43.33
C ASN A 1004 -103.43 -1.72 -43.48
N GLU A 1005 -103.87 -2.96 -43.30
CA GLU A 1005 -103.11 -4.19 -43.63
C GLU A 1005 -103.99 -5.20 -44.37
N ILE A 1006 -104.45 -4.88 -45.58
CA ILE A 1006 -104.79 -5.89 -46.59
C ILE A 1006 -104.35 -5.36 -47.98
N ARG A 1007 -103.20 -5.81 -48.48
CA ARG A 1007 -102.81 -5.65 -49.89
C ARG A 1007 -103.28 -6.88 -50.68
N LEU A 1008 -104.44 -6.78 -51.34
CA LEU A 1008 -104.90 -7.77 -52.33
C LEU A 1008 -104.57 -7.27 -53.75
N PRO A 1009 -103.86 -8.03 -54.63
CA PRO A 1009 -103.28 -7.49 -55.86
C PRO A 1009 -104.23 -7.19 -57.04
N PHE A 1010 -105.57 -7.24 -56.89
CA PHE A 1010 -106.47 -7.32 -58.08
C PHE A 1010 -107.64 -6.33 -58.17
N VAL A 1011 -107.71 -5.26 -57.38
CA VAL A 1011 -108.78 -4.25 -57.56
C VAL A 1011 -108.17 -2.89 -57.88
N LYS A 1012 -108.04 -2.58 -59.19
CA LYS A 1012 -107.30 -1.42 -59.68
C LYS A 1012 -108.14 -0.20 -60.07
N ASN A 1013 -109.47 -0.14 -59.88
CA ASN A 1013 -110.26 0.99 -60.42
C ASN A 1013 -111.49 1.48 -59.62
N ILE A 1014 -111.68 1.13 -58.34
CA ILE A 1014 -112.83 1.64 -57.54
C ILE A 1014 -112.40 2.06 -56.12
N VAL A 1015 -111.42 2.95 -55.98
CA VAL A 1015 -111.16 3.71 -54.72
C VAL A 1015 -110.65 5.11 -55.05
N ASN A 1016 -111.39 5.85 -55.88
CA ASN A 1016 -111.16 7.28 -56.14
C ASN A 1016 -112.51 7.99 -55.99
N ARG A 1017 -112.94 8.28 -54.75
CA ARG A 1017 -113.99 9.27 -54.33
C ARG A 1017 -114.67 8.88 -53.00
N VAL A 1018 -113.91 8.80 -51.91
CA VAL A 1018 -114.38 9.19 -50.57
C VAL A 1018 -113.23 9.99 -49.97
N GLY A 1019 -113.51 11.25 -49.62
CA GLY A 1019 -112.50 12.19 -49.16
C GLY A 1019 -111.87 11.73 -47.85
N GLU A 1020 -110.56 11.52 -47.86
CA GLU A 1020 -109.73 11.46 -46.67
C GLU A 1020 -109.80 12.84 -45.98
N GLN A 1021 -110.80 13.02 -45.11
CA GLN A 1021 -110.86 14.15 -44.20
C GLN A 1021 -109.81 13.93 -43.11
N THR A 1022 -108.58 14.30 -43.40
CA THR A 1022 -107.45 14.17 -42.48
C THR A 1022 -107.45 15.35 -41.51
N MET A 1023 -107.50 15.05 -40.21
CA MET A 1023 -107.24 16.03 -39.16
C MET A 1023 -105.73 16.30 -39.14
N GLN A 1024 -105.33 17.58 -39.33
CA GLN A 1024 -103.94 18.00 -39.21
C GLN A 1024 -103.68 18.50 -37.79
N MET A 1025 -102.65 17.95 -37.15
CA MET A 1025 -102.22 18.32 -35.81
C MET A 1025 -100.76 18.81 -35.87
N SER A 1026 -100.52 20.05 -35.43
CA SER A 1026 -99.16 20.56 -35.24
C SER A 1026 -98.80 20.49 -33.76
N VAL A 1027 -97.67 19.89 -33.43
CA VAL A 1027 -97.13 19.84 -32.07
C VAL A 1027 -95.87 20.68 -32.03
N ARG A 1028 -95.90 21.74 -31.22
CA ARG A 1028 -94.77 22.65 -30.98
C ARG A 1028 -94.44 22.72 -29.49
N GLY A 1029 -93.39 23.43 -29.12
CA GLY A 1029 -92.97 23.55 -27.72
C GLY A 1029 -91.81 22.61 -27.40
N THR A 1030 -91.78 22.02 -26.21
CA THR A 1030 -90.72 21.09 -25.81
C THR A 1030 -91.29 19.69 -25.59
N LEU A 1031 -90.45 18.66 -25.57
CA LEU A 1031 -90.90 17.29 -25.33
C LEU A 1031 -91.50 17.07 -23.93
N SER A 1032 -91.17 17.92 -22.96
CA SER A 1032 -91.75 17.91 -21.61
C SER A 1032 -93.06 18.70 -21.50
N ASP A 1033 -93.23 19.76 -22.30
CA ASP A 1033 -94.47 20.54 -22.41
C ASP A 1033 -94.87 20.73 -23.89
N PRO A 1034 -95.45 19.70 -24.53
CA PRO A 1034 -95.85 19.77 -25.93
C PRO A 1034 -97.16 20.55 -26.07
N GLN A 1035 -97.13 21.62 -26.86
CA GLN A 1035 -98.28 22.44 -27.21
C GLN A 1035 -98.93 21.91 -28.49
N VAL A 1036 -100.10 21.30 -28.35
CA VAL A 1036 -100.83 20.66 -29.46
C VAL A 1036 -101.86 21.64 -30.03
N SER A 1037 -101.74 21.97 -31.31
CA SER A 1037 -102.76 22.72 -32.05
C SER A 1037 -103.37 21.82 -33.12
N THR A 1038 -104.69 21.80 -33.17
CA THR A 1038 -105.44 20.98 -34.13
C THR A 1038 -106.18 21.91 -35.09
N GLN A 1039 -105.96 21.73 -36.39
CA GLN A 1039 -106.71 22.43 -37.43
C GLN A 1039 -107.60 21.43 -38.14
N ALA A 1040 -108.91 21.55 -37.92
CA ALA A 1040 -109.89 20.91 -38.78
C ALA A 1040 -109.84 21.63 -40.13
N LEU A 1041 -109.60 20.89 -41.22
CA LEU A 1041 -109.70 21.45 -42.58
C LEU A 1041 -111.12 22.02 -42.80
N PRO A 1042 -111.26 23.13 -43.53
CA PRO A 1042 -112.48 23.93 -43.61
C PRO A 1042 -113.65 23.12 -44.21
N GLY A 1043 -114.42 22.48 -43.32
CA GLY A 1043 -115.61 21.71 -43.67
C GLY A 1043 -116.51 21.35 -42.47
N ILE A 1044 -116.05 21.52 -41.23
CA ILE A 1044 -116.75 21.03 -40.00
C ILE A 1044 -117.53 22.14 -39.26
N ASN A 1045 -117.24 23.43 -39.47
CA ASN A 1045 -117.91 24.52 -38.74
C ASN A 1045 -119.43 24.62 -39.01
N ASN A 1046 -119.92 24.11 -40.13
CA ASN A 1046 -121.35 24.19 -40.49
C ASN A 1046 -122.24 23.20 -39.72
N LEU A 1047 -121.67 22.16 -39.09
CA LEU A 1047 -122.43 21.11 -38.41
C LEU A 1047 -122.63 21.38 -36.91
N ILE A 1048 -121.73 22.14 -36.29
CA ILE A 1048 -121.76 22.44 -34.84
C ILE A 1048 -122.75 23.59 -34.52
N GLN A 1049 -122.93 24.55 -35.44
CA GLN A 1049 -123.94 25.62 -35.28
C GLN A 1049 -125.40 25.11 -35.36
N GLN A 1050 -125.65 23.97 -36.01
CA GLN A 1050 -127.00 23.40 -36.11
C GLN A 1050 -127.44 22.59 -34.87
N ILE A 1051 -126.50 22.17 -34.01
CA ILE A 1051 -126.80 21.40 -32.80
C ILE A 1051 -127.00 22.32 -31.58
N GLN A 1052 -126.39 23.51 -31.57
CA GLN A 1052 -126.52 24.48 -30.48
C GLN A 1052 -127.82 25.31 -30.49
N SER A 1053 -128.61 25.27 -31.58
CA SER A 1053 -129.91 25.96 -31.68
C SER A 1053 -131.11 25.14 -31.20
N GLY A 1054 -130.91 23.93 -30.66
CA GLY A 1054 -131.99 22.99 -30.34
C GLY A 1054 -132.31 22.76 -28.86
N ILE A 1055 -131.58 23.38 -27.91
CA ILE A 1055 -131.71 23.05 -26.49
C ILE A 1055 -131.59 24.33 -25.64
N ASP A 1056 -132.72 24.99 -25.36
CA ASP A 1056 -132.80 26.07 -24.35
C ASP A 1056 -134.24 26.18 -23.78
N ILE A 1057 -134.48 25.73 -22.54
CA ILE A 1057 -135.66 26.08 -21.71
C ILE A 1057 -135.30 26.11 -20.19
N THR A 1058 -135.40 27.33 -19.61
CA THR A 1058 -135.72 27.78 -18.22
C THR A 1058 -134.80 27.59 -16.99
N SER A 1059 -134.45 28.77 -16.43
CA SER A 1059 -134.02 29.28 -15.09
C SER A 1059 -134.69 28.66 -13.82
N PRO A 1060 -134.29 28.98 -12.54
CA PRO A 1060 -133.55 30.17 -12.08
C PRO A 1060 -132.51 30.07 -10.91
N ASN A 1061 -131.68 31.11 -10.84
CA ASN A 1061 -131.02 31.78 -9.71
C ASN A 1061 -130.60 31.00 -8.44
N THR A 1062 -129.31 31.06 -8.13
CA THR A 1062 -128.84 31.62 -6.84
C THR A 1062 -127.41 32.13 -6.93
N SER A 1063 -127.24 33.38 -6.49
CA SER A 1063 -125.99 34.07 -6.22
C SER A 1063 -125.21 33.45 -5.05
N VAL A 1064 -123.87 33.53 -5.06
CA VAL A 1064 -123.01 34.14 -4.01
C VAL A 1064 -121.54 33.66 -4.15
N THR A 1065 -120.64 34.65 -4.11
CA THR A 1065 -119.15 34.63 -4.05
C THR A 1065 -118.50 33.71 -3.00
N PRO A 1066 -117.18 33.46 -3.08
CA PRO A 1066 -116.35 33.98 -1.98
C PRO A 1066 -114.93 34.50 -2.34
N ARG A 1067 -114.63 35.64 -1.69
CA ARG A 1067 -113.47 36.00 -0.86
C ARG A 1067 -112.02 35.94 -1.37
N LYS A 1068 -111.43 37.14 -1.30
CA LYS A 1068 -110.03 37.54 -1.18
C LYS A 1068 -109.42 37.23 0.21
N ALA A 1069 -108.07 37.19 0.19
CA ALA A 1069 -107.09 37.49 1.25
C ALA A 1069 -106.93 36.43 2.37
N GLU A 1070 -105.75 36.12 2.91
CA GLU A 1070 -104.53 36.91 3.11
C GLU A 1070 -103.35 35.99 3.54
N ARG A 1071 -102.10 36.39 3.21
CA ARG A 1071 -100.85 36.41 4.04
C ARG A 1071 -100.42 35.15 4.85
N THR A 1072 -99.15 34.80 5.10
CA THR A 1072 -97.79 35.33 4.86
C THR A 1072 -96.78 34.27 5.34
N PHE A 1073 -95.55 34.39 4.83
CA PHE A 1073 -94.27 33.74 5.19
C PHE A 1073 -93.96 33.60 6.69
N PRO A 1074 -92.93 32.79 7.02
CA PRO A 1074 -91.64 33.41 7.35
C PRO A 1074 -90.43 32.82 6.59
N LYS A 1075 -89.55 33.71 6.13
CA LYS A 1075 -88.15 33.46 5.75
C LYS A 1075 -87.26 33.72 6.97
N TRP A 1076 -86.12 33.02 7.06
CA TRP A 1076 -84.78 33.52 7.49
C TRP A 1076 -83.76 32.35 7.58
N PRO A 1077 -82.44 32.59 7.59
CA PRO A 1077 -81.67 33.28 6.56
C PRO A 1077 -80.38 32.51 6.15
N THR A 1078 -79.80 32.95 5.03
CA THR A 1078 -78.49 32.58 4.47
C THR A 1078 -77.31 33.19 5.23
N TRP A 1079 -76.24 32.43 5.49
CA TRP A 1079 -74.85 32.94 5.58
C TRP A 1079 -73.89 31.92 4.96
N GLY A 1080 -72.99 32.42 4.12
CA GLY A 1080 -71.97 31.61 3.43
C GLY A 1080 -70.69 31.42 4.23
N ALA A 1081 -69.77 30.65 3.67
CA ALA A 1081 -68.34 30.72 3.98
C ALA A 1081 -67.50 30.20 2.81
N LYS A 1082 -66.56 31.04 2.36
CA LYS A 1082 -65.32 30.64 1.69
C LYS A 1082 -64.38 30.06 2.74
N LYS A 1083 -63.86 28.87 2.52
CA LYS A 1083 -62.43 28.58 2.35
C LYS A 1083 -62.23 27.15 1.89
#